data_AF-A9V9E0-F1
#
_entry.id   AF-A9V9E0-F1
#
_cell.length_a   1.000
_cell.length_b   1.000
_cell.length_c   1.000
_cell.angle_alpha   90.00
_cell.angle_beta   90.00
_cell.angle_gamma   90.00
#
_symmetry.space_group_name_H-M   'P 1'
#
loop_
_entity.id
_entity.type
_entity.pdbx_description
1 polymer ?
#
loop_
_entity_poly.entity_id
_entity_poly.type
_entity_poly.pdbx_seq_one_letter_code
_entity_poly.pdbx_strand_id
1 'polypeptide(L)'
;MARSHLVLSLSLSLPLPLPLPLSLSLCRSTGLGSMANPAHSVLPAHAAERRGPEAHEARPENFPPMKNEVILQAARGEETPYVPVWWLSPLVAIAALPPLNPPFFTSPDAAIIFSDILVVPQALGLECLMQPGIGPVFPKPIETPEDLARLNPSVDVQAELGYVFEAITLTRHRLQGHAPLIGFAGAPWTLFAYMIEGKSSKTWDKARAWLYQYPEASHRLLDMITNCTIQYLVGQVHAGAQMLQRRWPINSTPHPHPPPSAADLSGPVFDSWAGSLQHDIFREFVLPRLARIASSVKALLGPKAVPMICFAKGAAWAMKDLEHTDYDVQGLDETADVEQVAALLKGRVALQGNLDPAVMYASDDVIRARVGAMMAKFPARGHIANLGHGMTPTMEPRAVAALVDAVHAFRRESPHIRIGTRSSVLAMWQTRWVVERLTRAHPGVRFSVVPLSTVGDANLTLDLNKFSTTGIFTDALVRALLAQEVDILVHSLKDLPSTISPGTQLAAIGPREDPRDVVVFHHRHSEIKDLAQLPAGAVVGTSSTRRRAQLAAAYPQLRFAPVRGNVMTRLRKLDDPANGYDALCLAAAGLIRLGLEARIGQFLPLTVSRHAIGQGALGIQVGPAHLHTSLSLCTPLTGVRHA
;
A
#
# COMPACT_ATOMS: atom_id res chain seq x y z
N MET A 1 8.51 -23.55 61.01
CA MET A 1 7.27 -24.17 61.51
C MET A 1 6.69 -25.02 60.40
N ALA A 2 6.52 -26.31 60.66
CA ALA A 2 5.95 -27.29 59.77
C ALA A 2 4.46 -27.02 59.48
N ARG A 3 3.99 -27.34 58.28
CA ARG A 3 2.95 -28.38 58.07
C ARG A 3 2.70 -28.65 56.59
N SER A 4 2.76 -29.94 56.31
CA SER A 4 2.46 -30.67 55.10
C SER A 4 0.96 -30.68 54.77
N HIS A 5 0.60 -30.85 53.50
CA HIS A 5 -0.54 -31.69 53.12
C HIS A 5 -0.24 -32.48 51.84
N LEU A 6 -0.52 -33.78 51.96
CA LEU A 6 -0.36 -34.89 51.04
C LEU A 6 -1.57 -35.03 50.08
N VAL A 7 -1.26 -35.32 48.80
CA VAL A 7 -1.71 -36.47 48.00
C VAL A 7 -3.18 -36.59 47.53
N LEU A 8 -3.33 -36.75 46.21
CA LEU A 8 -4.02 -37.88 45.59
C LEU A 8 -3.61 -38.08 44.12
N SER A 9 -3.11 -39.27 43.83
CA SER A 9 -2.75 -39.79 42.52
C SER A 9 -3.99 -40.23 41.74
N LEU A 10 -4.00 -40.02 40.42
CA LEU A 10 -4.74 -40.85 39.48
C LEU A 10 -3.83 -41.17 38.29
N SER A 11 -3.36 -42.41 38.30
CA SER A 11 -2.64 -43.11 37.26
C SER A 11 -3.62 -43.58 36.18
N LEU A 12 -3.39 -43.18 34.93
CA LEU A 12 -3.90 -43.86 33.75
C LEU A 12 -2.73 -44.05 32.78
N SER A 13 -2.22 -45.28 32.78
CA SER A 13 -1.22 -45.82 31.88
C SER A 13 -1.82 -46.07 30.50
N LEU A 14 -1.12 -45.71 29.42
CA LEU A 14 -1.09 -46.33 28.07
C LEU A 14 -0.16 -45.51 27.14
N PRO A 15 0.42 -46.09 26.08
CA PRO A 15 1.83 -46.47 26.05
C PRO A 15 2.75 -45.56 25.20
N LEU A 16 4.03 -45.55 25.55
CA LEU A 16 5.15 -45.07 24.73
C LEU A 16 5.19 -45.79 23.37
N PRO A 17 5.40 -45.09 22.23
CA PRO A 17 5.83 -45.74 21.02
C PRO A 17 7.34 -45.97 21.06
N LEU A 18 7.71 -47.24 20.95
CA LEU A 18 9.06 -47.75 20.70
C LEU A 18 9.69 -47.11 19.44
N PRO A 19 11.02 -46.97 19.39
CA PRO A 19 11.70 -46.50 18.19
C PRO A 19 11.73 -47.62 17.15
N LEU A 20 11.12 -47.39 15.98
CA LEU A 20 11.33 -48.27 14.82
C LEU A 20 12.57 -47.80 14.03
N PRO A 21 13.42 -48.73 13.59
CA PRO A 21 14.68 -48.43 12.92
C PRO A 21 14.46 -48.24 11.42
N LEU A 22 14.90 -47.12 10.85
CA LEU A 22 15.09 -47.00 9.40
C LEU A 22 16.58 -47.17 9.10
N SER A 23 16.96 -48.44 8.95
CA SER A 23 18.11 -48.86 8.18
C SER A 23 17.84 -48.54 6.70
N LEU A 24 18.59 -47.60 6.15
CA LEU A 24 18.84 -47.54 4.71
C LEU A 24 20.31 -47.89 4.47
N SER A 25 20.47 -48.99 3.77
CA SER A 25 21.69 -49.73 3.49
C SER A 25 22.83 -48.83 2.97
N LEU A 26 23.86 -48.68 3.80
CA LEU A 26 25.21 -48.36 3.34
C LEU A 26 25.78 -49.60 2.65
N CYS A 27 26.00 -49.50 1.34
CA CYS A 27 26.88 -50.41 0.63
C CYS A 27 28.31 -50.16 1.13
N ARG A 28 28.80 -51.01 2.04
CA ARG A 28 30.23 -51.15 2.35
C ARG A 28 30.88 -51.97 1.24
N SER A 29 31.81 -51.38 0.51
CA SER A 29 32.97 -52.10 0.01
C SER A 29 34.20 -51.63 0.79
N THR A 30 34.81 -52.59 1.47
CA THR A 30 35.97 -52.51 2.34
C THR A 30 37.27 -52.17 1.61
N GLY A 31 38.15 -51.41 2.25
CA GLY A 31 39.56 -51.26 1.90
C GLY A 31 40.29 -50.37 2.91
N LEU A 32 40.94 -50.99 3.90
CA LEU A 32 41.84 -50.36 4.87
C LEU A 32 43.12 -49.85 4.19
N GLY A 33 43.59 -48.65 4.57
CA GLY A 33 44.91 -48.14 4.20
C GLY A 33 45.23 -46.81 4.89
N SER A 34 46.24 -46.83 5.74
CA SER A 34 46.76 -45.75 6.58
C SER A 34 47.63 -44.75 5.79
N MET A 35 47.76 -43.54 6.36
CA MET A 35 48.85 -42.55 6.24
C MET A 35 48.67 -41.30 5.36
N ALA A 36 49.08 -40.20 5.99
CA ALA A 36 49.68 -38.98 5.45
C ALA A 36 48.77 -37.90 4.82
N ASN A 37 48.66 -36.80 5.57
CA ASN A 37 48.50 -35.45 5.03
C ASN A 37 49.76 -35.11 4.21
N PRO A 38 49.63 -34.54 2.99
CA PRO A 38 49.92 -33.11 2.88
C PRO A 38 49.06 -32.33 1.87
N ALA A 39 48.79 -31.08 2.23
CA ALA A 39 48.87 -29.85 1.42
C ALA A 39 48.22 -29.75 0.02
N HIS A 40 47.53 -28.61 -0.18
CA HIS A 40 47.06 -28.04 -1.45
C HIS A 40 45.92 -28.80 -2.18
N SER A 41 44.67 -28.51 -1.81
CA SER A 41 43.52 -28.76 -2.69
C SER A 41 43.26 -27.53 -3.57
N VAL A 42 43.90 -27.52 -4.73
CA VAL A 42 43.38 -26.82 -5.92
C VAL A 42 42.02 -27.47 -6.23
N LEU A 43 40.94 -26.69 -6.34
CA LEU A 43 39.66 -27.19 -6.82
C LEU A 43 39.83 -27.67 -8.28
N PRO A 44 39.71 -28.96 -8.60
CA PRO A 44 39.78 -29.40 -9.98
C PRO A 44 38.44 -29.12 -10.67
N ALA A 45 38.51 -28.48 -11.83
CA ALA A 45 37.46 -28.53 -12.82
C ALA A 45 37.30 -29.98 -13.33
N HIS A 46 36.36 -30.74 -12.76
CA HIS A 46 35.53 -31.78 -13.41
C HIS A 46 34.82 -32.65 -12.36
N ALA A 47 33.48 -32.62 -12.38
CA ALA A 47 32.65 -33.79 -12.11
C ALA A 47 31.22 -33.53 -12.64
N ALA A 48 31.09 -33.54 -13.96
CA ALA A 48 29.83 -33.85 -14.60
C ALA A 48 29.58 -35.36 -14.45
N GLU A 49 28.92 -35.81 -13.38
CA GLU A 49 28.39 -37.17 -13.35
C GLU A 49 27.30 -37.37 -12.28
N ARG A 50 26.05 -37.18 -12.73
CA ARG A 50 24.82 -37.99 -12.50
C ARG A 50 23.62 -37.14 -12.94
N ARG A 51 23.42 -37.07 -14.27
CA ARG A 51 22.22 -36.49 -14.88
C ARG A 51 21.06 -37.47 -14.69
N GLY A 52 20.05 -37.08 -13.92
CA GLY A 52 18.75 -37.76 -13.92
C GLY A 52 17.98 -37.44 -15.22
N PRO A 53 16.97 -38.25 -15.61
CA PRO A 53 16.27 -38.12 -16.89
C PRO A 53 15.54 -36.78 -17.11
N GLU A 54 15.18 -36.06 -16.04
CA GLU A 54 14.30 -34.89 -16.09
C GLU A 54 14.97 -33.57 -16.49
N ALA A 55 16.30 -33.45 -16.40
CA ALA A 55 17.01 -32.20 -16.71
C ALA A 55 16.98 -31.86 -18.22
N HIS A 56 16.65 -32.82 -19.08
CA HIS A 56 16.68 -32.66 -20.54
C HIS A 56 15.42 -31.99 -21.14
N GLU A 57 14.35 -31.80 -20.36
CA GLU A 57 13.07 -31.24 -20.83
C GLU A 57 12.84 -29.75 -20.49
N ALA A 58 13.56 -29.19 -19.53
CA ALA A 58 13.38 -27.79 -19.11
C ALA A 58 13.96 -26.81 -20.15
N ARG A 59 13.08 -26.21 -20.98
CA ARG A 59 13.44 -25.17 -21.96
C ARG A 59 12.80 -23.82 -21.62
N PRO A 60 13.42 -22.67 -22.00
CA PRO A 60 12.86 -21.33 -21.76
C PRO A 60 11.52 -21.03 -22.44
N GLU A 61 11.12 -21.85 -23.42
CA GLU A 61 9.95 -21.58 -24.27
C GLU A 61 8.63 -22.10 -23.68
N ASN A 62 8.69 -23.00 -22.69
CA ASN A 62 7.51 -23.76 -22.21
C ASN A 62 7.27 -23.63 -20.69
N PHE A 63 7.40 -22.43 -20.13
CA PHE A 63 7.17 -22.26 -18.69
C PHE A 63 5.69 -22.46 -18.30
N PRO A 64 5.40 -23.09 -17.16
CA PRO A 64 4.05 -23.16 -16.62
C PRO A 64 3.41 -21.77 -16.43
N PRO A 65 2.10 -21.62 -16.71
CA PRO A 65 1.40 -20.35 -16.52
C PRO A 65 1.36 -19.96 -15.05
N MET A 66 1.34 -18.65 -14.80
CA MET A 66 1.32 -18.12 -13.44
C MET A 66 -0.03 -18.31 -12.76
N LYS A 67 0.01 -18.74 -11.49
CA LYS A 67 -1.14 -18.91 -10.60
C LYS A 67 -1.26 -17.78 -9.58
N ASN A 68 -0.13 -17.23 -9.14
CA ASN A 68 -0.06 -16.06 -8.25
C ASN A 68 0.85 -15.00 -8.86
N GLU A 69 0.29 -13.82 -9.16
CA GLU A 69 1.01 -12.67 -9.72
C GLU A 69 0.94 -11.44 -8.82
N VAL A 70 0.46 -11.58 -7.58
CA VAL A 70 0.14 -10.46 -6.69
C VAL A 70 1.36 -9.55 -6.46
N ILE A 71 2.56 -10.11 -6.32
CA ILE A 71 3.78 -9.30 -6.20
C ILE A 71 4.13 -8.52 -7.47
N LEU A 72 3.87 -9.07 -8.67
CA LEU A 72 4.10 -8.36 -9.93
C LEU A 72 3.11 -7.21 -10.10
N GLN A 73 1.85 -7.40 -9.67
CA GLN A 73 0.82 -6.36 -9.63
C GLN A 73 1.21 -5.24 -8.66
N ALA A 74 1.60 -5.60 -7.42
CA ALA A 74 2.07 -4.62 -6.44
C ALA A 74 3.28 -3.83 -6.94
N ALA A 75 4.25 -4.49 -7.57
CA ALA A 75 5.43 -3.84 -8.15
C ALA A 75 5.08 -2.83 -9.25
N ARG A 76 3.99 -3.06 -9.99
CA ARG A 76 3.47 -2.14 -11.02
C ARG A 76 2.55 -1.04 -10.45
N GLY A 77 2.34 -0.99 -9.14
CA GLY A 77 1.43 -0.05 -8.48
C GLY A 77 -0.07 -0.35 -8.69
N GLU A 78 -0.39 -1.56 -9.13
CA GLU A 78 -1.76 -2.02 -9.32
C GLU A 78 -2.44 -2.27 -7.97
N GLU A 79 -3.77 -2.40 -7.98
CA GLU A 79 -4.52 -2.77 -6.78
C GLU A 79 -4.42 -4.27 -6.55
N THR A 80 -4.11 -4.69 -5.32
CA THR A 80 -3.91 -6.09 -4.96
C THR A 80 -4.90 -6.54 -3.90
N PRO A 81 -5.31 -7.83 -3.91
CA PRO A 81 -6.24 -8.37 -2.91
C PRO A 81 -5.64 -8.41 -1.49
N TYR A 82 -4.32 -8.44 -1.38
CA TYR A 82 -3.55 -8.37 -0.14
C TYR A 82 -2.14 -7.81 -0.45
N VAL A 83 -1.36 -7.51 0.59
CA VAL A 83 0.03 -7.07 0.43
C VAL A 83 0.92 -8.30 0.25
N PRO A 84 1.65 -8.43 -0.88
CA PRO A 84 2.55 -9.56 -1.09
C PRO A 84 3.77 -9.47 -0.19
N VAL A 85 4.27 -10.62 0.24
CA VAL A 85 5.47 -10.74 1.09
C VAL A 85 6.41 -11.80 0.56
N TRP A 86 7.70 -11.48 0.63
CA TRP A 86 8.78 -12.45 0.43
C TRP A 86 9.92 -12.09 1.36
N TRP A 87 10.87 -13.00 1.53
CA TRP A 87 12.04 -12.78 2.39
C TRP A 87 13.28 -13.41 1.77
N LEU A 88 14.39 -13.02 2.36
CA LEU A 88 15.71 -13.37 1.88
C LEU A 88 16.36 -14.35 2.84
N SER A 89 16.33 -15.64 2.50
CA SER A 89 16.89 -16.71 3.33
C SER A 89 18.05 -17.42 2.63
N PRO A 90 19.17 -17.67 3.33
CA PRO A 90 20.24 -18.52 2.83
C PRO A 90 19.83 -20.00 2.69
N LEU A 91 18.70 -20.42 3.29
CA LEU A 91 18.20 -21.80 3.24
C LEU A 91 17.23 -22.08 2.08
N VAL A 92 16.68 -21.05 1.42
CA VAL A 92 15.65 -21.21 0.36
C VAL A 92 16.29 -21.53 -1.01
N ALA A 93 17.54 -21.99 -0.99
CA ALA A 93 18.38 -22.12 -2.17
C ALA A 93 18.15 -23.38 -3.00
N ILE A 94 17.83 -24.51 -2.38
CA ILE A 94 17.78 -25.79 -3.08
C ILE A 94 16.73 -26.68 -2.41
N ALA A 95 15.53 -26.69 -2.97
CA ALA A 95 14.68 -27.87 -3.07
C ALA A 95 13.49 -27.52 -3.97
N ALA A 96 13.16 -28.40 -4.90
CA ALA A 96 11.76 -28.51 -5.32
C ALA A 96 10.93 -28.49 -4.04
N LEU A 97 10.02 -27.52 -3.86
CA LEU A 97 9.05 -27.56 -2.78
C LEU A 97 8.35 -28.93 -2.88
N PRO A 98 8.65 -29.93 -2.01
CA PRO A 98 7.68 -30.99 -1.81
C PRO A 98 6.47 -30.29 -1.17
N PRO A 99 5.27 -30.88 -1.18
CA PRO A 99 4.11 -30.21 -0.61
C PRO A 99 4.45 -29.81 0.83
N LEU A 100 4.50 -28.49 1.07
CA LEU A 100 4.67 -27.91 2.39
C LEU A 100 3.56 -28.50 3.27
N ASN A 101 3.91 -29.49 4.09
CA ASN A 101 3.06 -29.96 5.19
C ASN A 101 4.02 -30.29 6.34
N PRO A 102 3.98 -29.49 7.41
CA PRO A 102 2.85 -29.38 8.33
C PRO A 102 2.00 -28.11 8.08
N PRO A 103 0.82 -27.96 8.73
CA PRO A 103 -0.21 -26.97 8.40
C PRO A 103 0.14 -25.49 8.73
N PHE A 104 1.42 -25.16 8.85
CA PHE A 104 1.90 -23.89 9.42
C PHE A 104 2.63 -22.97 8.43
N PHE A 105 2.81 -23.36 7.16
CA PHE A 105 3.51 -22.51 6.18
C PHE A 105 2.57 -21.99 5.10
N THR A 106 2.21 -20.71 5.22
CA THR A 106 1.81 -19.87 4.08
C THR A 106 3.03 -19.70 3.16
N SER A 107 2.86 -20.03 1.87
CA SER A 107 3.95 -19.93 0.89
C SER A 107 4.29 -18.46 0.61
N PRO A 108 5.56 -18.09 0.38
CA PRO A 108 5.92 -16.74 -0.03
C PRO A 108 5.27 -16.36 -1.35
N ASP A 109 5.00 -15.07 -1.55
CA ASP A 109 4.43 -14.55 -2.79
C ASP A 109 5.48 -14.42 -3.92
N ALA A 110 6.76 -14.67 -3.63
CA ALA A 110 7.85 -14.74 -4.60
C ALA A 110 8.96 -15.69 -4.15
N ALA A 111 9.63 -16.29 -5.12
CA ALA A 111 10.91 -16.98 -4.92
C ALA A 111 12.04 -16.10 -5.46
N ILE A 112 13.23 -16.15 -4.88
CA ILE A 112 14.44 -15.53 -5.43
C ILE A 112 15.43 -16.63 -5.80
N ILE A 113 16.07 -16.52 -6.96
CA ILE A 113 17.09 -17.49 -7.37
C ILE A 113 18.24 -17.52 -6.36
N PHE A 114 18.83 -18.68 -6.14
CA PHE A 114 20.08 -18.79 -5.39
C PHE A 114 21.28 -18.61 -6.31
N SER A 115 22.04 -17.56 -6.03
CA SER A 115 23.32 -17.26 -6.66
C SER A 115 24.13 -16.40 -5.68
N ASP A 116 25.35 -16.05 -6.05
CA ASP A 116 26.11 -14.97 -5.42
C ASP A 116 26.08 -13.72 -6.32
N ILE A 117 26.33 -12.53 -5.78
CA ILE A 117 26.49 -11.32 -6.60
C ILE A 117 27.89 -11.23 -7.24
N LEU A 118 28.88 -11.90 -6.66
CA LEU A 118 30.30 -11.85 -7.04
C LEU A 118 30.60 -12.68 -8.30
N VAL A 119 29.60 -13.37 -8.84
CA VAL A 119 29.65 -14.03 -10.14
C VAL A 119 29.98 -13.04 -11.28
N VAL A 120 29.59 -11.77 -11.14
CA VAL A 120 29.92 -10.72 -12.13
C VAL A 120 31.42 -10.39 -12.14
N PRO A 121 32.06 -10.05 -11.00
CA PRO A 121 33.52 -9.97 -10.90
C PRO A 121 34.25 -11.24 -11.40
N GLN A 122 33.72 -12.43 -11.11
CA GLN A 122 34.28 -13.69 -11.61
C GLN A 122 34.24 -13.77 -13.13
N ALA A 123 33.09 -13.48 -13.75
CA ALA A 123 32.95 -13.45 -15.20
C ALA A 123 33.85 -12.39 -15.86
N LEU A 124 34.12 -11.26 -15.17
CA LEU A 124 35.08 -10.25 -15.64
C LEU A 124 36.55 -10.72 -15.55
N GLY A 125 36.83 -11.88 -14.95
CA GLY A 125 38.17 -12.48 -14.90
C GLY A 125 38.85 -12.49 -13.52
N LEU A 126 38.14 -12.12 -12.45
CA LEU A 126 38.72 -12.21 -11.09
C LEU A 126 38.41 -13.53 -10.41
N GLU A 127 39.42 -14.13 -9.80
CA GLU A 127 39.21 -15.30 -8.94
C GLU A 127 38.57 -14.87 -7.60
N CYS A 128 37.45 -15.49 -7.24
CA CYS A 128 36.82 -15.32 -5.93
C CYS A 128 36.71 -16.66 -5.22
N LEU A 129 37.28 -16.73 -4.02
CA LEU A 129 37.34 -17.91 -3.17
C LEU A 129 36.45 -17.69 -1.94
N MET A 130 35.66 -18.71 -1.59
CA MET A 130 34.92 -18.71 -0.32
C MET A 130 35.82 -19.24 0.80
N GLN A 131 36.24 -18.36 1.71
CA GLN A 131 37.04 -18.73 2.87
C GLN A 131 36.14 -18.96 4.11
N PRO A 132 36.24 -20.13 4.78
CA PRO A 132 35.46 -20.41 5.99
C PRO A 132 35.64 -19.33 7.05
N GLY A 133 34.53 -18.83 7.60
CA GLY A 133 34.52 -17.79 8.65
C GLY A 133 34.82 -16.36 8.17
N ILE A 134 35.42 -16.20 6.98
CA ILE A 134 35.77 -14.89 6.40
C ILE A 134 34.75 -14.48 5.32
N GLY A 135 34.23 -15.44 4.57
CA GLY A 135 33.37 -15.21 3.42
C GLY A 135 34.17 -15.06 2.12
N PRO A 136 33.66 -14.30 1.14
CA PRO A 136 34.30 -14.20 -0.17
C PRO A 136 35.59 -13.36 -0.12
N VAL A 137 36.63 -13.88 -0.78
CA VAL A 137 37.96 -13.27 -0.87
C VAL A 137 38.46 -13.32 -2.32
N PHE A 138 38.95 -12.20 -2.82
CA PHE A 138 39.71 -12.10 -4.06
C PHE A 138 41.20 -12.15 -3.74
N PRO A 139 41.93 -13.21 -4.12
CA PRO A 139 43.36 -13.33 -3.81
C PRO A 139 44.22 -12.22 -4.45
N LYS A 140 43.76 -11.70 -5.59
CA LYS A 140 44.41 -10.64 -6.37
C LYS A 140 43.42 -9.51 -6.64
N PRO A 141 43.12 -8.66 -5.63
CA PRO A 141 42.23 -7.52 -5.83
C PRO A 141 42.81 -6.53 -6.85
N ILE A 142 42.01 -5.53 -7.21
CA ILE A 142 42.42 -4.40 -8.03
C ILE A 142 43.06 -3.37 -7.11
N GLU A 143 44.37 -3.15 -7.24
CA GLU A 143 45.13 -2.21 -6.40
C GLU A 143 45.42 -0.90 -7.16
N THR A 144 45.77 -1.00 -8.44
CA THR A 144 46.12 0.16 -9.28
C THR A 144 45.31 0.21 -10.58
N PRO A 145 45.26 1.35 -11.31
CA PRO A 145 44.58 1.43 -12.60
C PRO A 145 45.09 0.44 -13.66
N GLU A 146 46.36 0.02 -13.59
CA GLU A 146 46.97 -0.94 -14.52
C GLU A 146 46.36 -2.33 -14.38
N ASP A 147 45.89 -2.70 -13.19
CA ASP A 147 45.24 -3.98 -12.92
C ASP A 147 43.96 -4.20 -13.72
N LEU A 148 43.33 -3.12 -14.21
CA LEU A 148 42.15 -3.21 -15.07
C LEU A 148 42.43 -3.94 -16.39
N ALA A 149 43.69 -4.00 -16.83
CA ALA A 149 44.08 -4.77 -18.02
C ALA A 149 43.89 -6.28 -17.85
N ARG A 150 43.74 -6.78 -16.61
CA ARG A 150 43.44 -8.18 -16.31
C ARG A 150 41.98 -8.54 -16.50
N LEU A 151 41.10 -7.55 -16.63
CA LEU A 151 39.66 -7.76 -16.75
C LEU A 151 39.24 -7.90 -18.22
N ASN A 152 38.21 -8.70 -18.47
CA ASN A 152 37.59 -8.82 -19.78
C ASN A 152 36.33 -7.94 -19.89
N PRO A 153 36.40 -6.75 -20.52
CA PRO A 153 35.24 -5.88 -20.67
C PRO A 153 34.22 -6.39 -21.71
N SER A 154 34.60 -7.36 -22.55
CA SER A 154 33.75 -7.97 -23.59
C SER A 154 33.45 -9.43 -23.27
N VAL A 155 33.16 -9.71 -22.00
CA VAL A 155 32.83 -11.06 -21.54
C VAL A 155 31.59 -11.60 -22.26
N ASP A 156 31.68 -12.85 -22.74
CA ASP A 156 30.50 -13.62 -23.14
C ASP A 156 29.78 -14.11 -21.89
N VAL A 157 28.79 -13.34 -21.46
CA VAL A 157 28.00 -13.63 -20.26
C VAL A 157 27.27 -14.97 -20.35
N GLN A 158 26.87 -15.40 -21.54
CA GLN A 158 26.21 -16.68 -21.72
C GLN A 158 27.18 -17.84 -21.46
N ALA A 159 28.41 -17.72 -21.95
CA ALA A 159 29.46 -18.72 -21.73
C ALA A 159 29.88 -18.79 -20.25
N GLU A 160 30.12 -17.63 -19.61
CA GLU A 160 30.64 -17.58 -18.24
C GLU A 160 29.57 -17.82 -17.17
N LEU A 161 28.35 -17.31 -17.36
CA LEU A 161 27.27 -17.34 -16.36
C LEU A 161 26.08 -18.23 -16.75
N GLY A 162 26.23 -19.05 -17.79
CA GLY A 162 25.20 -19.96 -18.28
C GLY A 162 24.63 -20.90 -17.20
N TYR A 163 25.46 -21.30 -16.24
CA TYR A 163 25.03 -22.13 -15.11
C TYR A 163 23.95 -21.45 -14.25
N VAL A 164 23.96 -20.10 -14.14
CA VAL A 164 22.90 -19.37 -13.43
C VAL A 164 21.61 -19.40 -14.23
N PHE A 165 21.70 -19.24 -15.54
CA PHE A 165 20.53 -19.27 -16.43
C PHE A 165 19.86 -20.65 -16.44
N GLU A 166 20.65 -21.72 -16.44
CA GLU A 166 20.15 -23.08 -16.26
C GLU A 166 19.44 -23.24 -14.91
N ALA A 167 20.01 -22.72 -13.82
CA ALA A 167 19.40 -22.76 -12.50
C ALA A 167 18.07 -21.98 -12.44
N ILE A 168 17.99 -20.82 -13.08
CA ILE A 168 16.74 -20.03 -13.20
C ILE A 168 15.69 -20.82 -13.98
N THR A 169 16.06 -21.37 -15.14
CA THR A 169 15.17 -22.14 -16.01
C THR A 169 14.59 -23.32 -15.24
N LEU A 170 15.45 -24.11 -14.59
CA LEU A 170 15.05 -25.26 -13.79
C LEU A 170 14.14 -24.86 -12.63
N THR A 171 14.50 -23.79 -11.90
CA THR A 171 13.71 -23.29 -10.77
C THR A 171 12.34 -22.83 -11.23
N ARG A 172 12.26 -22.12 -12.36
CA ARG A 172 11.00 -21.62 -12.91
C ARG A 172 10.04 -22.75 -13.28
N HIS A 173 10.55 -23.83 -13.89
CA HIS A 173 9.77 -25.05 -14.16
C HIS A 173 9.29 -25.71 -12.86
N ARG A 174 10.17 -25.84 -11.87
CA ARG A 174 9.83 -26.46 -10.57
C ARG A 174 8.82 -25.66 -9.75
N LEU A 175 8.79 -24.33 -9.89
CA LEU A 175 7.79 -23.50 -9.22
C LEU A 175 6.37 -23.74 -9.76
N GLN A 176 6.20 -24.29 -10.97
CA GLN A 176 4.90 -24.58 -11.58
C GLN A 176 3.92 -23.39 -11.54
N GLY A 177 4.44 -22.17 -11.64
CA GLY A 177 3.66 -20.93 -11.60
C GLY A 177 3.10 -20.51 -10.24
N HIS A 178 3.44 -21.18 -9.14
CA HIS A 178 2.89 -20.86 -7.81
C HIS A 178 3.37 -19.53 -7.24
N ALA A 179 4.56 -19.06 -7.63
CA ALA A 179 5.11 -17.77 -7.23
C ALA A 179 6.06 -17.26 -8.33
N PRO A 180 6.18 -15.93 -8.55
CA PRO A 180 7.15 -15.40 -9.49
C PRO A 180 8.59 -15.63 -9.03
N LEU A 181 9.48 -15.84 -9.99
CA LEU A 181 10.92 -15.98 -9.73
C LEU A 181 11.65 -14.64 -9.90
N ILE A 182 12.31 -14.17 -8.85
CA ILE A 182 13.15 -12.98 -8.80
C ILE A 182 14.58 -13.36 -9.19
N GLY A 183 15.08 -12.75 -10.27
CA GLY A 183 16.50 -12.72 -10.60
C GLY A 183 17.19 -11.55 -9.88
N PHE A 184 18.52 -11.60 -9.72
CA PHE A 184 19.23 -10.50 -9.08
C PHE A 184 20.68 -10.34 -9.52
N ALA A 185 21.25 -9.16 -9.24
CA ALA A 185 22.68 -8.89 -9.40
C ALA A 185 23.16 -7.80 -8.42
N GLY A 186 24.47 -7.81 -8.12
CA GLY A 186 25.16 -6.84 -7.26
C GLY A 186 25.15 -5.41 -7.79
N ALA A 187 24.91 -4.39 -6.95
CA ALA A 187 25.03 -2.98 -7.34
C ALA A 187 26.46 -2.65 -7.83
N PRO A 188 26.67 -1.68 -8.76
CA PRO A 188 27.99 -1.49 -9.37
C PRO A 188 29.04 -1.06 -8.33
N TRP A 189 28.66 -0.14 -7.44
CA TRP A 189 29.46 0.26 -6.28
C TRP A 189 29.82 -0.92 -5.38
N THR A 190 28.92 -1.88 -5.19
CA THR A 190 29.21 -3.10 -4.41
C THR A 190 30.35 -3.88 -5.00
N LEU A 191 30.19 -4.24 -6.26
CA LEU A 191 31.09 -5.13 -6.94
C LEU A 191 32.46 -4.45 -7.03
N PHE A 192 32.45 -3.15 -7.37
CA PHE A 192 33.62 -2.28 -7.32
C PHE A 192 34.34 -2.34 -5.97
N ALA A 193 33.61 -2.15 -4.87
CA ALA A 193 34.21 -2.12 -3.55
C ALA A 193 34.82 -3.47 -3.15
N TYR A 194 34.14 -4.58 -3.46
CA TYR A 194 34.68 -5.94 -3.28
C TYR A 194 35.91 -6.21 -4.15
N MET A 195 35.92 -5.75 -5.40
CA MET A 195 37.04 -5.93 -6.33
C MET A 195 38.30 -5.20 -5.86
N ILE A 196 38.17 -4.09 -5.13
CA ILE A 196 39.30 -3.28 -4.62
C ILE A 196 39.74 -3.70 -3.21
N GLU A 197 38.79 -3.90 -2.29
CA GLU A 197 39.14 -4.34 -0.93
C GLU A 197 39.62 -5.79 -0.92
N GLY A 198 39.19 -6.58 -1.89
CA GLY A 198 39.47 -8.00 -2.01
C GLY A 198 38.71 -8.88 -1.03
N LYS A 199 37.91 -8.31 -0.14
CA LYS A 199 37.05 -9.03 0.83
C LYS A 199 36.01 -8.07 1.39
N SER A 200 35.13 -8.57 2.25
CA SER A 200 34.22 -7.69 3.00
C SER A 200 35.01 -6.71 3.88
N SER A 201 34.60 -5.44 3.91
CA SER A 201 35.19 -4.37 4.70
C SER A 201 34.12 -3.66 5.52
N LYS A 202 34.48 -3.12 6.70
CA LYS A 202 33.57 -2.31 7.54
C LYS A 202 33.46 -0.86 7.09
N THR A 203 34.42 -0.37 6.32
CA THR A 203 34.55 1.06 6.02
C THR A 203 34.71 1.35 4.52
N TRP A 204 35.16 0.36 3.74
CA TRP A 204 35.49 0.51 2.31
C TRP A 204 36.47 1.64 2.05
N ASP A 205 37.39 1.89 2.98
CA ASP A 205 38.32 3.01 2.88
C ASP A 205 39.18 2.93 1.62
N LYS A 206 39.64 1.72 1.22
CA LYS A 206 40.41 1.58 -0.02
C LYS A 206 39.56 1.89 -1.24
N ALA A 207 38.36 1.31 -1.31
CA ALA A 207 37.46 1.54 -2.44
C ALA A 207 37.02 3.00 -2.54
N ARG A 208 36.73 3.66 -1.41
CA ARG A 208 36.39 5.09 -1.38
C ARG A 208 37.58 5.96 -1.75
N ALA A 209 38.77 5.67 -1.22
CA ALA A 209 39.99 6.38 -1.60
C ALA A 209 40.26 6.26 -3.11
N TRP A 210 39.97 5.11 -3.71
CA TRP A 210 40.15 4.88 -5.15
C TRP A 210 39.29 5.81 -6.02
N LEU A 211 38.07 6.16 -5.58
CA LEU A 211 37.21 7.13 -6.27
C LEU A 211 37.85 8.52 -6.36
N TYR A 212 38.57 8.94 -5.31
CA TYR A 212 39.26 10.22 -5.26
C TYR A 212 40.62 10.19 -5.95
N GLN A 213 41.37 9.10 -5.79
CA GLN A 213 42.72 8.97 -6.31
C GLN A 213 42.74 8.71 -7.82
N TYR A 214 41.77 7.94 -8.31
CA TYR A 214 41.72 7.48 -9.70
C TYR A 214 40.30 7.58 -10.27
N PRO A 215 39.72 8.78 -10.42
CA PRO A 215 38.34 8.98 -10.85
C PRO A 215 38.06 8.38 -12.24
N GLU A 216 38.98 8.57 -13.20
CA GLU A 216 38.83 8.01 -14.55
C GLU A 216 38.87 6.48 -14.56
N ALA A 217 39.80 5.87 -13.82
CA ALA A 217 39.88 4.43 -13.68
C ALA A 217 38.65 3.86 -12.96
N SER A 218 38.14 4.60 -11.97
CA SER A 218 36.93 4.25 -11.23
C SER A 218 35.71 4.22 -12.14
N HIS A 219 35.52 5.23 -12.98
CA HIS A 219 34.48 5.24 -14.01
C HIS A 219 34.61 4.06 -14.97
N ARG A 220 35.83 3.78 -15.46
CA ARG A 220 36.06 2.64 -16.35
C ARG A 220 35.66 1.32 -15.70
N LEU A 221 36.07 1.06 -14.46
CA LEU A 221 35.72 -0.18 -13.77
C LEU A 221 34.20 -0.29 -13.54
N LEU A 222 33.57 0.79 -13.06
CA LEU A 222 32.11 0.83 -12.85
C LEU A 222 31.35 0.61 -14.16
N ASP A 223 31.86 1.09 -15.28
CA ASP A 223 31.27 0.89 -16.60
C ASP A 223 31.41 -0.56 -17.08
N MET A 224 32.56 -1.21 -16.87
CA MET A 224 32.74 -2.65 -17.15
C MET A 224 31.75 -3.50 -16.35
N ILE A 225 31.65 -3.26 -15.03
CA ILE A 225 30.69 -3.94 -14.15
C ILE A 225 29.25 -3.72 -14.64
N THR A 226 28.92 -2.48 -14.99
CA THR A 226 27.57 -2.11 -15.43
C THR A 226 27.20 -2.81 -16.73
N ASN A 227 28.09 -2.84 -17.71
CA ASN A 227 27.83 -3.46 -19.01
C ASN A 227 27.64 -4.98 -18.87
N CYS A 228 28.52 -5.65 -18.12
CA CYS A 228 28.37 -7.07 -17.80
C CYS A 228 27.04 -7.33 -17.07
N THR A 229 26.66 -6.46 -16.13
CA THR A 229 25.43 -6.66 -15.37
C THR A 229 24.16 -6.50 -16.20
N ILE A 230 24.14 -5.57 -17.17
CA ILE A 230 23.00 -5.40 -18.09
C ILE A 230 22.75 -6.71 -18.85
N GLN A 231 23.80 -7.26 -19.47
CA GLN A 231 23.70 -8.51 -20.23
C GLN A 231 23.30 -9.68 -19.32
N TYR A 232 23.86 -9.75 -18.11
CA TYR A 232 23.51 -10.77 -17.13
C TYR A 232 22.04 -10.71 -16.71
N LEU A 233 21.51 -9.53 -16.39
CA LEU A 233 20.12 -9.36 -16.01
C LEU A 233 19.15 -9.68 -17.16
N VAL A 234 19.50 -9.29 -18.39
CA VAL A 234 18.73 -9.66 -19.60
C VAL A 234 18.72 -11.18 -19.79
N GLY A 235 19.87 -11.84 -19.65
CA GLY A 235 19.98 -13.30 -19.70
C GLY A 235 19.13 -13.99 -18.63
N GLN A 236 19.06 -13.46 -17.41
CA GLN A 236 18.20 -14.00 -16.35
C GLN A 236 16.70 -13.94 -16.72
N VAL A 237 16.25 -12.89 -17.41
CA VAL A 237 14.85 -12.79 -17.85
C VAL A 237 14.57 -13.78 -18.97
N HIS A 238 15.47 -13.90 -19.95
CA HIS A 238 15.35 -14.93 -20.99
C HIS A 238 15.34 -16.34 -20.40
N ALA A 239 16.07 -16.57 -19.31
CA ALA A 239 16.07 -17.83 -18.56
C ALA A 239 14.81 -18.05 -17.70
N GLY A 240 13.91 -17.08 -17.59
CA GLY A 240 12.60 -17.24 -16.93
C GLY A 240 12.38 -16.43 -15.65
N ALA A 241 13.29 -15.52 -15.28
CA ALA A 241 13.04 -14.56 -14.20
C ALA A 241 11.92 -13.57 -14.59
N GLN A 242 11.03 -13.27 -13.65
CA GLN A 242 9.83 -12.44 -13.88
C GLN A 242 9.89 -11.08 -13.21
N MET A 243 10.88 -10.91 -12.35
CA MET A 243 11.18 -9.70 -11.63
C MET A 243 12.69 -9.68 -11.40
N LEU A 244 13.29 -8.50 -11.38
CA LEU A 244 14.71 -8.35 -11.14
C LEU A 244 14.94 -7.46 -9.93
N GLN A 245 15.85 -7.87 -9.04
CA GLN A 245 16.32 -7.03 -7.96
C GLN A 245 17.79 -6.68 -8.11
N ARG A 246 18.10 -5.39 -7.98
CA ARG A 246 19.46 -4.95 -7.65
C ARG A 246 19.67 -5.17 -6.17
N ARG A 247 20.60 -6.06 -5.84
CA ARG A 247 20.86 -6.54 -4.50
C ARG A 247 22.30 -6.28 -4.10
N TRP A 248 22.58 -6.38 -2.82
CA TRP A 248 23.89 -6.33 -2.19
C TRP A 248 24.17 -7.70 -1.52
N PRO A 249 25.43 -8.21 -1.37
CA PRO A 249 25.69 -9.61 -1.06
C PRO A 249 25.10 -10.01 0.28
N ILE A 250 24.82 -11.30 0.37
CA ILE A 250 24.49 -12.01 1.60
C ILE A 250 25.41 -13.20 1.67
N ASN A 251 26.18 -13.31 2.75
CA ASN A 251 27.09 -14.43 2.92
C ASN A 251 26.29 -15.74 3.08
N SER A 252 26.64 -16.73 2.28
CA SER A 252 26.08 -18.07 2.28
C SER A 252 27.08 -19.03 2.91
N THR A 253 26.97 -19.28 4.21
CA THR A 253 27.61 -20.45 4.84
C THR A 253 26.63 -21.15 5.78
N PRO A 254 26.18 -22.37 5.48
CA PRO A 254 25.53 -23.24 6.45
C PRO A 254 26.61 -23.88 7.34
N HIS A 255 26.54 -23.71 8.66
CA HIS A 255 27.43 -24.39 9.60
C HIS A 255 26.79 -25.68 10.12
N PRO A 256 27.48 -26.84 10.06
CA PRO A 256 27.03 -28.07 10.70
C PRO A 256 27.87 -28.40 11.95
N HIS A 257 28.03 -27.52 12.95
CA HIS A 257 28.72 -27.84 14.22
C HIS A 257 28.25 -26.96 15.40
N PRO A 258 28.37 -27.43 16.66
CA PRO A 258 27.80 -26.77 17.85
C PRO A 258 28.45 -25.39 18.12
N PRO A 259 27.78 -24.49 18.86
CA PRO A 259 28.15 -23.08 18.96
C PRO A 259 29.55 -22.89 19.60
N PRO A 260 30.39 -21.97 19.07
CA PRO A 260 31.67 -21.63 19.68
C PRO A 260 31.48 -20.80 20.96
N SER A 261 32.51 -20.81 21.81
CA SER A 261 32.56 -20.08 23.07
C SER A 261 32.55 -18.56 22.86
N ALA A 262 32.09 -17.81 23.87
CA ALA A 262 31.79 -16.38 23.83
C ALA A 262 32.98 -15.41 23.59
N ALA A 263 34.13 -15.90 23.13
CA ALA A 263 35.33 -15.10 22.86
C ALA A 263 35.59 -14.82 21.36
N ASP A 264 34.87 -15.47 20.43
CA ASP A 264 35.04 -15.32 18.97
C ASP A 264 33.91 -14.50 18.29
N LEU A 265 33.49 -13.40 18.92
CA LEU A 265 32.54 -12.46 18.30
C LEU A 265 33.23 -11.56 17.26
N SER A 266 33.75 -12.18 16.19
CA SER A 266 34.05 -11.50 14.92
C SER A 266 33.29 -12.20 13.79
N GLY A 267 31.96 -12.18 13.89
CA GLY A 267 31.08 -12.72 12.86
C GLY A 267 31.18 -11.94 11.55
N PRO A 268 30.86 -12.58 10.39
CA PRO A 268 30.93 -11.94 9.09
C PRO A 268 30.02 -10.70 9.05
N VAL A 269 30.61 -9.57 8.67
CA VAL A 269 29.95 -8.28 8.56
C VAL A 269 29.16 -8.25 7.25
N PHE A 270 27.83 -8.28 7.36
CA PHE A 270 26.87 -8.19 6.27
C PHE A 270 26.39 -6.75 6.16
N ASP A 271 26.86 -5.99 5.19
CA ASP A 271 26.50 -4.58 5.12
C ASP A 271 26.32 -4.15 3.69
N SER A 272 25.30 -3.32 3.45
CA SER A 272 25.02 -2.69 2.17
C SER A 272 25.37 -1.21 2.19
N TRP A 273 26.17 -0.79 1.20
CA TRP A 273 27.11 0.33 1.35
C TRP A 273 26.77 1.54 0.49
N ALA A 274 25.53 1.69 0.01
CA ALA A 274 25.13 2.95 -0.61
C ALA A 274 25.22 4.10 0.42
N GLY A 275 24.84 3.83 1.67
CA GLY A 275 24.96 4.78 2.79
C GLY A 275 26.38 5.13 3.23
N SER A 276 27.43 4.44 2.76
CA SER A 276 28.82 4.80 3.13
C SER A 276 29.46 5.86 2.23
N LEU A 277 28.76 6.27 1.18
CA LEU A 277 29.19 7.29 0.24
C LEU A 277 28.62 8.66 0.62
N GLN A 278 29.39 9.71 0.35
CA GLN A 278 28.86 11.07 0.33
C GLN A 278 27.91 11.25 -0.86
N HIS A 279 26.98 12.21 -0.75
CA HIS A 279 25.90 12.38 -1.72
C HIS A 279 26.40 12.73 -3.13
N ASP A 280 27.44 13.54 -3.22
CA ASP A 280 28.11 13.93 -4.47
C ASP A 280 28.79 12.72 -5.13
N ILE A 281 29.55 11.94 -4.37
CA ILE A 281 30.21 10.72 -4.84
C ILE A 281 29.18 9.69 -5.34
N PHE A 282 28.07 9.52 -4.63
CA PHE A 282 26.99 8.65 -5.10
C PHE A 282 26.39 9.14 -6.42
N ARG A 283 26.14 10.44 -6.56
CA ARG A 283 25.57 11.04 -7.78
C ARG A 283 26.50 10.97 -8.98
N GLU A 284 27.80 11.04 -8.75
CA GLU A 284 28.82 10.97 -9.81
C GLU A 284 29.09 9.51 -10.24
N PHE A 285 29.37 8.64 -9.27
CA PHE A 285 29.89 7.30 -9.56
C PHE A 285 28.80 6.23 -9.61
N VAL A 286 27.70 6.37 -8.86
CA VAL A 286 26.74 5.27 -8.64
C VAL A 286 25.42 5.48 -9.37
N LEU A 287 24.76 6.61 -9.13
CA LEU A 287 23.43 6.92 -9.69
C LEU A 287 23.36 6.77 -11.22
N PRO A 288 24.34 7.26 -12.03
CA PRO A 288 24.26 7.16 -13.48
C PRO A 288 24.30 5.70 -13.96
N ARG A 289 25.01 4.83 -13.24
CA ARG A 289 25.11 3.40 -13.57
C ARG A 289 23.85 2.67 -13.15
N LEU A 290 23.27 3.00 -12.00
CA LEU A 290 21.97 2.47 -11.59
C LEU A 290 20.88 2.82 -12.61
N ALA A 291 20.81 4.08 -13.05
CA ALA A 291 19.88 4.53 -14.08
C ALA A 291 20.12 3.80 -15.41
N ARG A 292 21.39 3.71 -15.86
CA ARG A 292 21.77 3.02 -17.10
C ARG A 292 21.37 1.55 -17.10
N ILE A 293 21.48 0.86 -15.97
CA ILE A 293 21.09 -0.55 -15.86
C ILE A 293 19.59 -0.71 -16.11
N ALA A 294 18.76 0.03 -15.38
CA ALA A 294 17.31 -0.09 -15.51
C ALA A 294 16.85 0.27 -16.92
N SER A 295 17.33 1.40 -17.46
CA SER A 295 16.94 1.87 -18.79
C SER A 295 17.39 0.92 -19.90
N SER A 296 18.62 0.38 -19.82
CA SER A 296 19.15 -0.54 -20.84
C SER A 296 18.46 -1.90 -20.80
N VAL A 297 18.22 -2.45 -19.60
CA VAL A 297 17.49 -3.72 -19.45
C VAL A 297 16.07 -3.59 -20.01
N LYS A 298 15.36 -2.50 -19.68
CA LYS A 298 14.03 -2.22 -20.22
C LYS A 298 14.04 -1.92 -21.73
N ALA A 299 15.08 -1.27 -22.26
CA ALA A 299 15.20 -1.06 -23.70
C ALA A 299 15.40 -2.37 -24.47
N LEU A 300 16.16 -3.31 -23.92
CA LEU A 300 16.45 -4.60 -24.56
C LEU A 300 15.29 -5.60 -24.46
N LEU A 301 14.52 -5.58 -23.36
CA LEU A 301 13.43 -6.53 -23.12
C LEU A 301 12.02 -5.96 -23.41
N GLY A 302 11.89 -4.64 -23.43
CA GLY A 302 10.63 -3.92 -23.48
C GLY A 302 10.24 -3.29 -22.13
N PRO A 303 9.57 -2.12 -22.13
CA PRO A 303 9.39 -1.29 -20.93
C PRO A 303 8.51 -1.91 -19.84
N LYS A 304 7.73 -2.95 -20.18
CA LYS A 304 6.82 -3.66 -19.26
C LYS A 304 7.18 -5.14 -19.08
N ALA A 305 8.35 -5.56 -19.56
CA ALA A 305 8.73 -6.97 -19.57
C ALA A 305 8.79 -7.56 -18.16
N VAL A 306 9.58 -6.94 -17.27
CA VAL A 306 9.72 -7.35 -15.87
C VAL A 306 9.85 -6.14 -14.96
N PRO A 307 9.18 -6.12 -13.78
CA PRO A 307 9.43 -5.10 -12.78
C PRO A 307 10.85 -5.18 -12.22
N MET A 308 11.48 -4.03 -11.96
CA MET A 308 12.83 -3.93 -11.41
C MET A 308 12.82 -3.23 -10.05
N ILE A 309 13.51 -3.83 -9.07
CA ILE A 309 13.71 -3.30 -7.71
C ILE A 309 15.10 -2.69 -7.58
N CYS A 310 15.17 -1.44 -7.12
CA CYS A 310 16.40 -0.84 -6.62
C CYS A 310 16.40 -0.86 -5.09
N PHE A 311 17.36 -1.55 -4.48
CA PHE A 311 17.54 -1.57 -3.02
C PHE A 311 18.90 -0.94 -2.67
N ALA A 312 18.85 0.23 -2.03
CA ALA A 312 20.04 1.01 -1.65
C ALA A 312 20.07 1.21 -0.13
N LYS A 313 20.52 0.19 0.63
CA LYS A 313 20.61 0.27 2.11
C LYS A 313 21.42 1.48 2.56
N GLY A 314 20.92 2.15 3.58
CA GLY A 314 21.52 3.32 4.21
C GLY A 314 21.45 4.57 3.34
N ALA A 315 20.76 4.51 2.20
CA ALA A 315 20.66 5.62 1.24
C ALA A 315 19.22 6.07 1.01
N ALA A 316 18.38 6.07 2.05
CA ALA A 316 17.03 6.66 1.99
C ALA A 316 17.06 8.14 1.56
N TRP A 317 18.15 8.86 1.83
CA TRP A 317 18.38 10.22 1.33
C TRP A 317 18.47 10.32 -0.20
N ALA A 318 18.81 9.24 -0.90
CA ALA A 318 18.93 9.19 -2.36
C ALA A 318 17.59 8.93 -3.07
N MET A 319 16.49 8.71 -2.33
CA MET A 319 15.19 8.32 -2.92
C MET A 319 14.67 9.34 -3.93
N LYS A 320 14.90 10.64 -3.69
CA LYS A 320 14.53 11.70 -4.64
C LYS A 320 15.27 11.58 -5.98
N ASP A 321 16.55 11.21 -5.92
CA ASP A 321 17.37 11.06 -7.12
C ASP A 321 17.01 9.76 -7.85
N LEU A 322 16.71 8.68 -7.11
CA LEU A 322 16.31 7.39 -7.64
C LEU A 322 14.90 7.40 -8.26
N GLU A 323 14.03 8.32 -7.86
CA GLU A 323 12.68 8.46 -8.41
C GLU A 323 12.65 8.72 -9.92
N HIS A 324 13.71 9.31 -10.46
CA HIS A 324 13.83 9.62 -11.89
C HIS A 324 14.43 8.49 -12.73
N THR A 325 14.68 7.33 -12.10
CA THR A 325 15.20 6.14 -12.78
C THR A 325 14.07 5.19 -13.17
N ASP A 326 14.36 4.25 -14.07
CA ASP A 326 13.37 3.31 -14.58
C ASP A 326 13.10 2.12 -13.63
N TYR A 327 13.44 2.19 -12.34
CA TYR A 327 13.05 1.15 -11.38
C TYR A 327 11.59 1.30 -10.96
N ASP A 328 10.86 0.18 -10.95
CA ASP A 328 9.43 0.15 -10.60
C ASP A 328 9.21 0.12 -9.08
N VAL A 329 10.19 -0.41 -8.34
CA VAL A 329 10.14 -0.57 -6.89
C VAL A 329 11.40 -0.01 -6.22
N GLN A 330 11.23 0.77 -5.16
CA GLN A 330 12.31 1.19 -4.27
C GLN A 330 12.28 0.38 -2.98
N GLY A 331 13.34 -0.38 -2.72
CA GLY A 331 13.54 -1.11 -1.48
C GLY A 331 14.09 -0.20 -0.38
N LEU A 332 13.51 -0.29 0.81
CA LEU A 332 13.86 0.49 1.98
C LEU A 332 14.48 -0.42 3.05
N ASP A 333 15.56 0.03 3.65
CA ASP A 333 16.15 -0.62 4.82
C ASP A 333 15.43 -0.23 6.12
N GLU A 334 15.76 -0.93 7.20
CA GLU A 334 15.10 -0.81 8.51
C GLU A 334 15.22 0.58 9.15
N THR A 335 16.17 1.41 8.71
CA THR A 335 16.38 2.76 9.25
C THR A 335 15.58 3.84 8.52
N ALA A 336 15.00 3.51 7.36
CA ALA A 336 14.27 4.46 6.54
C ALA A 336 12.92 4.85 7.16
N ASP A 337 12.63 6.16 7.18
CA ASP A 337 11.30 6.68 7.48
C ASP A 337 10.37 6.51 6.27
N VAL A 338 9.52 5.49 6.34
CA VAL A 338 8.59 5.11 5.26
C VAL A 338 7.61 6.24 4.94
N GLU A 339 7.11 6.97 5.93
CA GLU A 339 6.11 8.03 5.71
C GLU A 339 6.74 9.21 4.99
N GLN A 340 7.96 9.59 5.39
CA GLN A 340 8.73 10.62 4.73
C GLN A 340 9.07 10.24 3.28
N VAL A 341 9.51 9.00 3.04
CA VAL A 341 9.84 8.50 1.70
C VAL A 341 8.58 8.40 0.82
N ALA A 342 7.47 7.88 1.35
CA ALA A 342 6.21 7.81 0.61
C ALA A 342 5.68 9.19 0.22
N ALA A 343 5.77 10.17 1.13
CA ALA A 343 5.39 11.56 0.86
C ALA A 343 6.27 12.21 -0.21
N LEU A 344 7.58 11.92 -0.20
CA LEU A 344 8.54 12.39 -1.20
C LEU A 344 8.21 11.83 -2.59
N LEU A 345 7.92 10.53 -2.68
CA LEU A 345 7.75 9.81 -3.94
C LEU A 345 6.34 9.94 -4.55
N LYS A 346 5.34 10.38 -3.76
CA LYS A 346 3.97 10.68 -4.20
C LYS A 346 3.30 9.54 -4.98
N GLY A 347 3.64 8.29 -4.65
CA GLY A 347 3.09 7.09 -5.30
C GLY A 347 3.56 6.86 -6.75
N ARG A 348 4.66 7.49 -7.20
CA ARG A 348 5.23 7.24 -8.54
C ARG A 348 5.85 5.86 -8.71
N VAL A 349 6.38 5.29 -7.63
CA VAL A 349 7.02 3.97 -7.59
C VAL A 349 6.48 3.18 -6.40
N ALA A 350 6.49 1.85 -6.51
CA ALA A 350 6.16 0.98 -5.39
C ALA A 350 7.29 0.98 -4.34
N LEU A 351 6.94 0.66 -3.10
CA LEU A 351 7.89 0.55 -1.98
C LEU A 351 7.97 -0.90 -1.49
N GLN A 352 9.19 -1.34 -1.19
CA GLN A 352 9.47 -2.63 -0.59
C GLN A 352 10.16 -2.48 0.76
N GLY A 353 9.81 -3.32 1.74
CA GLY A 353 10.47 -3.37 3.05
C GLY A 353 9.48 -3.20 4.20
N ASN A 354 9.89 -2.73 5.37
CA ASN A 354 11.28 -2.55 5.81
C ASN A 354 11.48 -3.01 7.26
N LEU A 355 10.89 -4.15 7.61
CA LEU A 355 10.95 -4.65 8.99
C LEU A 355 12.40 -4.90 9.42
N ASP A 356 12.77 -4.41 10.60
CA ASP A 356 14.07 -4.72 11.20
C ASP A 356 14.24 -6.25 11.32
N PRO A 357 15.25 -6.85 10.67
CA PRO A 357 15.51 -8.29 10.76
C PRO A 357 15.67 -8.78 12.20
N ALA A 358 16.18 -7.96 13.13
CA ALA A 358 16.34 -8.33 14.53
C ALA A 358 15.01 -8.67 15.22
N VAL A 359 13.87 -8.17 14.71
CA VAL A 359 12.53 -8.52 15.19
C VAL A 359 12.27 -10.03 15.08
N MET A 360 12.92 -10.72 14.14
CA MET A 360 12.74 -12.16 13.91
C MET A 360 13.26 -13.03 15.07
N TYR A 361 14.02 -12.47 16.01
CA TYR A 361 14.41 -13.17 17.25
C TYR A 361 13.35 -13.11 18.35
N ALA A 362 12.31 -12.27 18.20
CA ALA A 362 11.30 -12.07 19.23
C ALA A 362 10.24 -13.20 19.26
N SER A 363 9.26 -13.05 20.16
CA SER A 363 8.07 -13.89 20.17
C SER A 363 7.17 -13.57 18.98
N ASP A 364 6.31 -14.52 18.60
CA ASP A 364 5.39 -14.36 17.47
C ASP A 364 4.46 -13.15 17.67
N ASP A 365 4.03 -12.87 18.90
CA ASP A 365 3.21 -11.70 19.22
C ASP A 365 3.93 -10.37 18.93
N VAL A 366 5.23 -10.30 19.27
CA VAL A 366 6.04 -9.12 18.99
C VAL A 366 6.25 -8.98 17.48
N ILE A 367 6.52 -10.08 16.77
CA ILE A 367 6.63 -10.08 15.30
C ILE A 367 5.33 -9.54 14.69
N ARG A 368 4.18 -10.09 15.07
CA ARG A 368 2.85 -9.66 14.58
C ARG A 368 2.58 -8.19 14.85
N ALA A 369 2.87 -7.72 16.06
CA ALA A 369 2.70 -6.32 16.43
C ALA A 369 3.61 -5.38 15.61
N ARG A 370 4.89 -5.75 15.43
CA ARG A 370 5.85 -4.97 14.64
C ARG A 370 5.51 -4.96 13.15
N VAL A 371 5.04 -6.07 12.61
CA VAL A 371 4.52 -6.14 11.24
C VAL A 371 3.32 -5.20 11.10
N GLY A 372 2.31 -5.27 11.98
CA GLY A 372 1.16 -4.37 11.93
C GLY A 372 1.56 -2.89 11.96
N ALA A 373 2.51 -2.53 12.83
CA ALA A 373 3.04 -1.17 12.92
C ALA A 373 3.79 -0.72 11.65
N MET A 374 4.57 -1.59 11.02
CA MET A 374 5.22 -1.32 9.74
C MET A 374 4.17 -1.13 8.64
N MET A 375 3.25 -2.10 8.50
CA MET A 375 2.24 -2.15 7.44
C MET A 375 1.32 -0.91 7.43
N ALA A 376 1.06 -0.32 8.60
CA ALA A 376 0.28 0.91 8.76
C ALA A 376 0.98 2.16 8.18
N LYS A 377 2.31 2.18 8.13
CA LYS A 377 3.10 3.32 7.62
C LYS A 377 3.26 3.34 6.10
N PHE A 378 3.19 2.18 5.46
CA PHE A 378 3.31 2.07 4.01
C PHE A 378 2.06 2.63 3.27
N PRO A 379 2.17 3.02 2.00
CA PRO A 379 1.00 3.37 1.17
C PRO A 379 0.09 2.16 0.88
N ALA A 380 -1.19 2.43 0.59
CA ALA A 380 -2.21 1.38 0.42
C ALA A 380 -2.05 0.58 -0.88
N ARG A 381 -1.43 1.20 -1.87
CA ARG A 381 -1.10 0.62 -3.17
C ARG A 381 0.40 0.68 -3.35
N GLY A 382 0.94 -0.27 -4.12
CA GLY A 382 2.38 -0.31 -4.39
C GLY A 382 3.22 -0.63 -3.16
N HIS A 383 2.77 -1.57 -2.31
CA HIS A 383 3.55 -2.06 -1.16
C HIS A 383 3.88 -3.53 -1.35
N ILE A 384 5.16 -3.87 -1.20
CA ILE A 384 5.67 -5.25 -1.09
C ILE A 384 6.33 -5.39 0.29
N ALA A 385 5.75 -6.19 1.18
CA ALA A 385 6.32 -6.36 2.50
C ALA A 385 7.62 -7.18 2.41
N ASN A 386 8.64 -6.74 3.14
CA ASN A 386 9.90 -7.45 3.28
C ASN A 386 10.62 -6.99 4.56
N LEU A 387 11.69 -7.69 4.92
CA LEU A 387 12.67 -7.20 5.87
C LEU A 387 13.48 -6.05 5.25
N GLY A 388 14.05 -5.18 6.10
CA GLY A 388 14.99 -4.12 5.71
C GLY A 388 16.37 -4.64 5.31
N HIS A 389 16.69 -5.88 5.71
CA HIS A 389 17.90 -6.59 5.31
C HIS A 389 17.63 -8.10 5.24
N GLY A 390 18.61 -8.87 4.75
CA GLY A 390 18.46 -10.33 4.74
C GLY A 390 18.51 -10.98 6.11
N MET A 391 17.95 -12.19 6.19
CA MET A 391 17.97 -12.99 7.41
C MET A 391 19.38 -13.47 7.77
N THR A 392 19.63 -13.62 9.06
CA THR A 392 20.84 -14.27 9.57
C THR A 392 20.64 -15.78 9.67
N PRO A 393 21.73 -16.58 9.67
CA PRO A 393 21.63 -18.05 9.78
C PRO A 393 21.02 -18.55 11.11
N THR A 394 21.00 -17.71 12.15
CA THR A 394 20.51 -18.03 13.50
C THR A 394 19.02 -17.75 13.69
N MET A 395 18.31 -17.25 12.67
CA MET A 395 16.88 -16.99 12.74
C MET A 395 16.06 -18.27 12.55
N GLU A 396 15.09 -18.48 13.44
CA GLU A 396 14.23 -19.66 13.46
C GLU A 396 13.16 -19.61 12.35
N PRO A 397 12.88 -20.73 11.65
CA PRO A 397 11.82 -20.80 10.63
C PRO A 397 10.42 -20.39 11.13
N ARG A 398 10.13 -20.59 12.43
CA ARG A 398 8.84 -20.15 13.04
C ARG A 398 8.57 -18.65 12.83
N ALA A 399 9.62 -17.84 12.91
CA ALA A 399 9.51 -16.38 12.86
C ALA A 399 9.08 -15.93 11.46
N VAL A 400 9.50 -16.67 10.43
CA VAL A 400 9.09 -16.45 9.04
C VAL A 400 7.60 -16.71 8.87
N ALA A 401 7.08 -17.81 9.42
CA ALA A 401 5.64 -18.08 9.39
C ALA A 401 4.85 -16.97 10.09
N ALA A 402 5.30 -16.54 11.28
CA ALA A 402 4.68 -15.43 11.99
C ALA A 402 4.68 -14.12 11.18
N LEU A 403 5.77 -13.82 10.47
CA LEU A 403 5.87 -12.67 9.56
C LEU A 403 4.87 -12.75 8.40
N VAL A 404 4.86 -13.87 7.66
CA VAL A 404 4.01 -14.05 6.48
C VAL A 404 2.53 -14.01 6.87
N ASP A 405 2.16 -14.76 7.89
CA ASP A 405 0.79 -14.78 8.41
C ASP A 405 0.34 -13.39 8.86
N ALA A 406 1.22 -12.63 9.53
CA ALA A 406 0.90 -11.28 9.98
C ALA A 406 0.65 -10.33 8.80
N VAL A 407 1.45 -10.42 7.74
CA VAL A 407 1.27 -9.61 6.53
C VAL A 407 -0.03 -9.98 5.82
N HIS A 408 -0.28 -11.28 5.59
CA HIS A 408 -1.49 -11.74 4.91
C HIS A 408 -2.76 -11.53 5.72
N ALA A 409 -2.68 -11.57 7.06
CA ALA A 409 -3.80 -11.26 7.95
C ALA A 409 -4.02 -9.75 8.12
N PHE A 410 -3.03 -8.91 7.80
CA PHE A 410 -3.16 -7.47 7.92
C PHE A 410 -4.33 -6.96 7.07
N ARG A 411 -5.20 -6.17 7.69
CA ARG A 411 -6.25 -5.42 7.02
C ARG A 411 -6.02 -3.97 7.37
N ARG A 412 -5.91 -3.11 6.36
CA ARG A 412 -5.97 -1.67 6.61
C ARG A 412 -7.35 -1.36 7.12
N GLU A 413 -7.42 -0.67 8.25
CA GLU A 413 -8.67 -0.05 8.65
C GLU A 413 -9.07 0.93 7.53
N SER A 414 -10.22 0.69 6.91
CA SER A 414 -10.80 1.63 5.98
C SER A 414 -10.97 2.97 6.70
N PRO A 415 -10.50 4.09 6.12
CA PRO A 415 -10.69 5.41 6.72
C PRO A 415 -12.18 5.58 7.06
N HIS A 416 -12.47 5.95 8.30
CA HIS A 416 -13.84 6.14 8.75
C HIS A 416 -14.22 7.61 8.73
N ILE A 417 -15.20 7.97 7.90
CA ILE A 417 -15.66 9.35 7.72
C ILE A 417 -17.07 9.49 8.29
N ARG A 418 -17.23 10.36 9.28
CA ARG A 418 -18.50 10.68 9.96
C ARG A 418 -19.14 11.89 9.29
N ILE A 419 -20.35 11.71 8.78
CA ILE A 419 -21.10 12.74 8.08
C ILE A 419 -22.23 13.25 8.98
N GLY A 420 -22.10 14.49 9.42
CA GLY A 420 -23.09 15.18 10.25
C GLY A 420 -24.26 15.73 9.43
N THR A 421 -25.48 15.57 9.95
CA THR A 421 -26.69 16.12 9.35
C THR A 421 -27.79 16.32 10.39
N ARG A 422 -28.87 17.00 10.02
CA ARG A 422 -30.05 17.12 10.91
C ARG A 422 -30.81 15.80 10.98
N SER A 423 -31.39 15.51 12.14
CA SER A 423 -32.20 14.31 12.39
C SER A 423 -33.53 14.25 11.62
N SER A 424 -33.95 15.33 10.94
CA SER A 424 -35.18 15.33 10.16
C SER A 424 -35.13 14.35 8.99
N VAL A 425 -36.28 13.73 8.66
CA VAL A 425 -36.39 12.72 7.59
C VAL A 425 -35.80 13.20 6.25
N LEU A 426 -36.09 14.44 5.86
CA LEU A 426 -35.55 15.03 4.63
C LEU A 426 -34.03 15.15 4.66
N ALA A 427 -33.46 15.65 5.76
CA ALA A 427 -32.01 15.81 5.90
C ALA A 427 -31.28 14.45 5.92
N MET A 428 -31.86 13.45 6.59
CA MET A 428 -31.35 12.08 6.56
C MET A 428 -31.38 11.48 5.16
N TRP A 429 -32.48 11.68 4.40
CA TRP A 429 -32.56 11.24 3.01
C TRP A 429 -31.48 11.91 2.15
N GLN A 430 -31.33 13.23 2.26
CA GLN A 430 -30.32 14.00 1.51
C GLN A 430 -28.91 13.51 1.83
N THR A 431 -28.64 13.16 3.09
CA THR A 431 -27.34 12.68 3.53
C THR A 431 -27.06 11.26 3.05
N ARG A 432 -28.06 10.37 3.08
CA ARG A 432 -27.94 9.02 2.51
C ARG A 432 -27.63 9.05 1.01
N TRP A 433 -28.26 9.97 0.27
CA TRP A 433 -27.97 10.20 -1.14
C TRP A 433 -26.51 10.63 -1.38
N VAL A 434 -25.94 11.44 -0.47
CA VAL A 434 -24.51 11.81 -0.51
C VAL A 434 -23.62 10.62 -0.19
N VAL A 435 -23.93 9.88 0.88
CA VAL A 435 -23.20 8.67 1.30
C VAL A 435 -23.12 7.66 0.15
N GLU A 436 -24.23 7.38 -0.53
CA GLU A 436 -24.25 6.42 -1.65
C GLU A 436 -23.24 6.79 -2.76
N ARG A 437 -23.17 8.08 -3.11
CA ARG A 437 -22.22 8.57 -4.11
C ARG A 437 -20.78 8.51 -3.63
N LEU A 438 -20.53 8.89 -2.38
CA LEU A 438 -19.21 8.81 -1.78
C LEU A 438 -18.73 7.36 -1.68
N THR A 439 -19.58 6.43 -1.27
CA THR A 439 -19.28 4.99 -1.23
C THR A 439 -18.99 4.44 -2.62
N ARG A 440 -19.75 4.83 -3.65
CA ARG A 440 -19.49 4.40 -5.03
C ARG A 440 -18.16 4.94 -5.57
N ALA A 441 -17.83 6.18 -5.26
CA ALA A 441 -16.59 6.79 -5.70
C ALA A 441 -15.36 6.32 -4.90
N HIS A 442 -15.57 5.91 -3.64
CA HIS A 442 -14.50 5.52 -2.71
C HIS A 442 -14.84 4.20 -1.97
N PRO A 443 -14.79 3.03 -2.65
CA PRO A 443 -15.17 1.74 -2.06
C PRO A 443 -14.33 1.34 -0.82
N GLY A 444 -13.10 1.85 -0.71
CA GLY A 444 -12.20 1.58 0.41
C GLY A 444 -12.41 2.46 1.65
N VAL A 445 -13.39 3.37 1.63
CA VAL A 445 -13.69 4.31 2.73
C VAL A 445 -15.03 3.98 3.36
N ARG A 446 -15.09 3.94 4.69
CA ARG A 446 -16.32 3.66 5.44
C ARG A 446 -16.98 4.96 5.87
N PHE A 447 -18.22 5.20 5.44
CA PHE A 447 -18.99 6.38 5.84
C PHE A 447 -20.04 6.04 6.91
N SER A 448 -20.19 6.87 7.93
CA SER A 448 -21.31 6.81 8.90
C SER A 448 -22.08 8.13 8.91
N VAL A 449 -23.38 8.08 9.22
CA VAL A 449 -24.21 9.27 9.38
C VAL A 449 -24.40 9.55 10.86
N VAL A 450 -24.07 10.77 11.29
CA VAL A 450 -24.25 11.25 12.66
C VAL A 450 -25.43 12.23 12.68
N PRO A 451 -26.62 11.80 13.12
CA PRO A 451 -27.77 12.67 13.23
C PRO A 451 -27.59 13.62 14.42
N LEU A 452 -27.74 14.92 14.17
CA LEU A 452 -27.62 15.97 15.18
C LEU A 452 -28.96 16.68 15.35
N SER A 453 -29.30 17.01 16.60
CA SER A 453 -30.49 17.76 16.97
C SER A 453 -30.15 19.25 17.11
N THR A 454 -30.93 20.13 16.47
CA THR A 454 -30.70 21.58 16.50
C THR A 454 -31.73 22.30 17.40
N VAL A 455 -31.39 23.47 17.93
CA VAL A 455 -32.29 24.27 18.79
C VAL A 455 -33.60 24.61 18.07
N GLY A 456 -33.55 24.83 16.75
CA GLY A 456 -34.73 25.07 15.91
C GLY A 456 -35.65 23.85 15.73
N ASP A 457 -35.19 22.64 16.06
CA ASP A 457 -36.02 21.43 16.13
C ASP A 457 -36.68 21.26 17.50
N ALA A 458 -36.09 21.81 18.57
CA ALA A 458 -36.55 21.64 19.95
C ALA A 458 -37.54 22.72 20.44
N ASN A 459 -37.53 23.93 19.85
CA ASN A 459 -38.30 25.05 20.39
C ASN A 459 -39.24 25.69 19.33
N LEU A 460 -40.51 25.25 19.33
CA LEU A 460 -41.52 25.62 18.32
C LEU A 460 -42.24 26.96 18.61
N THR A 461 -41.98 27.59 19.75
CA THR A 461 -42.70 28.76 20.28
C THR A 461 -42.00 30.10 20.04
N LEU A 462 -40.75 30.10 19.55
CA LEU A 462 -39.96 31.33 19.32
C LEU A 462 -40.28 31.99 17.96
N ASP A 463 -40.47 33.31 17.97
CA ASP A 463 -40.71 34.12 16.77
C ASP A 463 -39.42 34.27 15.94
N LEU A 464 -39.40 33.73 14.72
CA LEU A 464 -38.23 33.78 13.83
C LEU A 464 -37.91 35.21 13.37
N ASN A 465 -38.88 36.13 13.40
CA ASN A 465 -38.66 37.51 12.98
C ASN A 465 -37.82 38.30 13.99
N LYS A 466 -37.72 37.82 15.25
CA LYS A 466 -36.88 38.46 16.28
C LYS A 466 -35.42 38.01 16.23
N PHE A 467 -35.10 36.98 15.44
CA PHE A 467 -33.74 36.53 15.21
C PHE A 467 -33.31 36.94 13.80
N SER A 468 -32.57 38.03 13.70
CA SER A 468 -32.04 38.57 12.44
C SER A 468 -30.86 37.78 11.86
N THR A 469 -30.54 36.59 12.37
CA THR A 469 -29.35 35.84 11.95
C THR A 469 -29.71 34.43 11.49
N THR A 470 -29.33 34.16 10.24
CA THR A 470 -29.56 32.97 9.42
C THR A 470 -28.95 31.66 9.99
N GLY A 471 -28.51 31.63 11.25
CA GLY A 471 -27.61 30.60 11.82
C GLY A 471 -28.22 29.56 12.78
N ILE A 472 -29.48 29.72 13.22
CA ILE A 472 -30.08 28.87 14.29
C ILE A 472 -30.05 27.35 13.97
N PHE A 473 -30.09 26.97 12.69
CA PHE A 473 -30.08 25.56 12.25
C PHE A 473 -28.68 25.02 11.94
N THR A 474 -27.67 25.88 11.75
CA THR A 474 -26.32 25.48 11.33
C THR A 474 -25.33 25.47 12.50
N ASP A 475 -25.57 26.25 13.55
CA ASP A 475 -24.59 26.43 14.63
C ASP A 475 -24.24 25.13 15.37
N ALA A 476 -25.21 24.23 15.59
CA ALA A 476 -24.93 22.93 16.21
C ALA A 476 -24.12 22.00 15.30
N LEU A 477 -24.40 22.01 13.99
CA LEU A 477 -23.68 21.21 13.01
C LEU A 477 -22.24 21.69 12.87
N VAL A 478 -22.05 23.00 12.73
CA VAL A 478 -20.72 23.61 12.61
C VAL A 478 -19.89 23.41 13.88
N ARG A 479 -20.50 23.47 15.07
CA ARG A 479 -19.79 23.12 16.31
C ARG A 479 -19.31 21.68 16.32
N ALA A 480 -20.15 20.72 15.93
CA ALA A 480 -19.75 19.31 15.84
C ALA A 480 -18.59 19.10 14.84
N LEU A 481 -18.61 19.83 13.72
CA LEU A 481 -17.54 19.79 12.72
C LEU A 481 -16.23 20.39 13.24
N LEU A 482 -16.28 21.53 13.94
CA LEU A 482 -15.10 22.16 14.53
C LEU A 482 -14.55 21.36 15.73
N ALA A 483 -15.42 20.70 16.49
CA ALA A 483 -15.06 19.80 17.58
C ALA A 483 -14.57 18.42 17.10
N GLN A 484 -14.54 18.16 15.78
CA GLN A 484 -14.12 16.90 15.18
C GLN A 484 -14.99 15.69 15.62
N GLU A 485 -16.25 15.94 15.97
CA GLU A 485 -17.26 14.90 16.19
C GLU A 485 -17.76 14.32 14.86
N VAL A 486 -17.70 15.14 13.81
CA VAL A 486 -17.99 14.80 12.41
C VAL A 486 -16.93 15.41 11.51
N ASP A 487 -16.73 14.80 10.34
CA ASP A 487 -15.67 15.17 9.40
C ASP A 487 -16.23 15.97 8.20
N ILE A 488 -17.50 15.71 7.84
CA ILE A 488 -18.22 16.36 6.74
C ILE A 488 -19.64 16.70 7.21
N LEU A 489 -20.21 17.80 6.73
CA LEU A 489 -21.62 18.15 6.93
C LEU A 489 -22.39 18.20 5.59
N VAL A 490 -23.65 17.75 5.63
CA VAL A 490 -24.57 17.88 4.49
C VAL A 490 -25.70 18.84 4.84
N HIS A 491 -25.85 19.88 4.02
CA HIS A 491 -26.85 20.93 4.19
C HIS A 491 -27.79 21.03 2.98
N SER A 492 -29.00 21.53 3.22
CA SER A 492 -29.75 22.21 2.16
C SER A 492 -29.08 23.55 1.90
N LEU A 493 -28.61 23.81 0.68
CA LEU A 493 -27.76 24.98 0.39
C LEU A 493 -28.44 26.31 0.72
N LYS A 494 -29.77 26.40 0.56
CA LYS A 494 -30.56 27.59 0.93
C LYS A 494 -30.56 27.93 2.42
N ASP A 495 -30.23 26.96 3.27
CA ASP A 495 -30.23 27.11 4.73
C ASP A 495 -28.83 27.49 5.24
N LEU A 496 -27.82 27.52 4.36
CA LEU A 496 -26.49 28.03 4.70
C LEU A 496 -26.47 29.57 4.64
N PRO A 497 -25.77 30.24 5.58
CA PRO A 497 -25.54 31.67 5.51
C PRO A 497 -24.68 32.04 4.28
N SER A 498 -24.84 33.26 3.78
CA SER A 498 -24.05 33.77 2.64
C SER A 498 -22.55 33.82 2.92
N THR A 499 -22.17 33.94 4.20
CA THR A 499 -20.79 33.85 4.68
C THR A 499 -20.64 32.56 5.48
N ILE A 500 -19.77 31.67 5.02
CA ILE A 500 -19.47 30.39 5.71
C ILE A 500 -18.68 30.67 6.99
N SER A 501 -18.92 29.87 8.04
CA SER A 501 -18.28 30.01 9.34
C SER A 501 -16.74 29.94 9.23
N PRO A 502 -15.99 30.82 9.93
CA PRO A 502 -14.53 30.79 9.92
C PRO A 502 -13.97 29.41 10.26
N GLY A 503 -12.93 28.99 9.53
CA GLY A 503 -12.30 27.69 9.70
C GLY A 503 -13.02 26.52 9.01
N THR A 504 -14.14 26.76 8.34
CA THR A 504 -14.84 25.74 7.53
C THR A 504 -14.93 26.17 6.07
N GLN A 505 -15.12 25.22 5.17
CA GLN A 505 -15.21 25.48 3.73
C GLN A 505 -16.35 24.68 3.09
N LEU A 506 -16.98 25.25 2.06
CA LEU A 506 -17.87 24.50 1.19
C LEU A 506 -17.04 23.67 0.20
N ALA A 507 -17.01 22.36 0.39
CA ALA A 507 -16.25 21.42 -0.43
C ALA A 507 -16.94 21.10 -1.76
N ALA A 508 -18.26 20.98 -1.75
CA ALA A 508 -19.03 20.66 -2.95
C ALA A 508 -20.45 21.21 -2.90
N ILE A 509 -21.00 21.45 -4.09
CA ILE A 509 -22.43 21.71 -4.29
C ILE A 509 -22.99 20.58 -5.16
N GLY A 510 -23.95 19.85 -4.59
CA GLY A 510 -24.63 18.78 -5.31
C GLY A 510 -25.59 19.31 -6.40
N PRO A 511 -26.05 18.44 -7.31
CA PRO A 511 -27.01 18.79 -8.34
C PRO A 511 -28.30 19.36 -7.73
N ARG A 512 -28.87 20.31 -8.45
CA ARG A 512 -30.08 21.02 -8.03
C ARG A 512 -31.31 20.21 -8.45
N GLU A 513 -32.11 19.84 -7.47
CA GLU A 513 -33.48 19.36 -7.68
C GLU A 513 -34.41 20.53 -8.05
N ASP A 514 -35.63 20.27 -8.56
CA ASP A 514 -36.58 21.32 -8.92
C ASP A 514 -36.68 22.44 -7.86
N PRO A 515 -36.22 23.66 -8.18
CA PRO A 515 -36.12 24.72 -7.21
C PRO A 515 -37.43 25.45 -7.00
N ARG A 516 -38.50 25.17 -7.76
CA ARG A 516 -39.78 25.89 -7.67
C ARG A 516 -40.43 25.70 -6.29
N ASP A 517 -41.25 26.69 -5.93
CA ASP A 517 -42.19 26.54 -4.84
C ASP A 517 -43.48 25.87 -5.35
N VAL A 518 -44.09 25.06 -4.51
CA VAL A 518 -45.28 24.27 -4.85
C VAL A 518 -46.36 24.48 -3.82
N VAL A 519 -47.60 24.31 -4.26
CA VAL A 519 -48.79 24.34 -3.40
C VAL A 519 -49.26 22.91 -3.17
N VAL A 520 -49.52 22.60 -1.90
CA VAL A 520 -50.21 21.38 -1.48
C VAL A 520 -51.57 21.80 -0.96
N PHE A 521 -52.64 21.36 -1.61
CA PHE A 521 -54.01 21.67 -1.19
C PHE A 521 -54.47 20.70 -0.08
N HIS A 522 -55.30 21.20 0.82
CA HIS A 522 -56.01 20.37 1.77
C HIS A 522 -56.98 19.43 1.02
N HIS A 523 -57.21 18.21 1.52
CA HIS A 523 -58.08 17.21 0.88
C HIS A 523 -59.51 17.72 0.60
N ARG A 524 -60.07 18.55 1.48
CA ARG A 524 -61.32 19.32 1.27
C ARG A 524 -61.41 20.10 -0.05
N HIS A 525 -60.27 20.41 -0.69
CA HIS A 525 -60.15 21.12 -1.95
C HIS A 525 -59.59 20.22 -3.07
N SER A 526 -59.94 18.92 -3.08
CA SER A 526 -59.38 17.91 -4.00
C SER A 526 -59.53 18.25 -5.50
N GLU A 527 -60.60 18.95 -5.85
CA GLU A 527 -60.92 19.41 -7.20
C GLU A 527 -60.10 20.63 -7.65
N ILE A 528 -59.53 21.38 -6.70
CA ILE A 528 -58.76 22.59 -6.98
C ILE A 528 -57.33 22.21 -7.40
N LYS A 529 -56.89 22.76 -8.54
CA LYS A 529 -55.53 22.58 -9.07
C LYS A 529 -54.74 23.87 -9.18
N ASP A 530 -55.39 25.02 -9.01
CA ASP A 530 -54.75 26.32 -9.05
C ASP A 530 -55.07 27.12 -7.78
N LEU A 531 -54.04 27.74 -7.19
CA LEU A 531 -54.17 28.62 -6.04
C LEU A 531 -55.15 29.78 -6.29
N ALA A 532 -55.30 30.23 -7.55
CA ALA A 532 -56.28 31.26 -7.93
C ALA A 532 -57.74 30.84 -7.70
N GLN A 533 -58.03 29.53 -7.70
CA GLN A 533 -59.39 28.98 -7.56
C GLN A 533 -59.84 28.86 -6.10
N LEU A 534 -58.95 29.08 -5.13
CA LEU A 534 -59.32 29.06 -3.71
C LEU A 534 -60.29 30.20 -3.38
N PRO A 535 -61.28 29.96 -2.49
CA PRO A 535 -62.23 30.98 -2.10
C PRO A 535 -61.55 32.15 -1.39
N ALA A 536 -62.13 33.35 -1.52
CA ALA A 536 -61.65 34.54 -0.84
C ALA A 536 -61.58 34.30 0.68
N GLY A 537 -60.47 34.68 1.29
CA GLY A 537 -60.20 34.47 2.72
C GLY A 537 -59.55 33.12 3.06
N ALA A 538 -59.37 32.19 2.10
CA ALA A 538 -58.68 30.92 2.32
C ALA A 538 -57.26 31.12 2.85
N VAL A 539 -56.82 30.20 3.72
CA VAL A 539 -55.58 30.33 4.49
C VAL A 539 -54.46 29.46 3.90
N VAL A 540 -53.42 30.11 3.39
CA VAL A 540 -52.21 29.46 2.86
C VAL A 540 -51.09 29.49 3.90
N GLY A 541 -50.63 28.31 4.32
CA GLY A 541 -49.58 28.15 5.31
C GLY A 541 -48.17 28.30 4.73
N THR A 542 -47.41 29.29 5.21
CA THR A 542 -45.97 29.43 4.97
C THR A 542 -45.30 30.32 6.03
N SER A 543 -44.17 29.88 6.58
CA SER A 543 -43.31 30.71 7.44
C SER A 543 -42.20 31.44 6.69
N SER A 544 -42.11 31.29 5.36
CA SER A 544 -41.13 32.03 4.55
C SER A 544 -41.64 33.44 4.26
N THR A 545 -40.92 34.46 4.71
CA THR A 545 -41.20 35.87 4.42
C THR A 545 -41.23 36.13 2.91
N ARG A 546 -40.28 35.53 2.16
CA ARG A 546 -40.22 35.56 0.70
C ARG A 546 -41.51 35.05 0.05
N ARG A 547 -41.93 33.83 0.39
CA ARG A 547 -43.16 33.24 -0.18
C ARG A 547 -44.38 34.07 0.18
N ARG A 548 -44.49 34.48 1.44
CA ARG A 548 -45.62 35.29 1.91
C ARG A 548 -45.73 36.61 1.14
N ALA A 549 -44.63 37.34 0.97
CA ALA A 549 -44.64 38.61 0.24
C ALA A 549 -45.01 38.43 -1.23
N GLN A 550 -44.40 37.46 -1.91
CA GLN A 550 -44.66 37.20 -3.34
C GLN A 550 -46.10 36.71 -3.59
N LEU A 551 -46.60 35.80 -2.75
CA LEU A 551 -47.94 35.25 -2.91
C LEU A 551 -49.03 36.24 -2.49
N ALA A 552 -48.81 37.05 -1.46
CA ALA A 552 -49.78 38.09 -1.07
C ALA A 552 -49.92 39.17 -2.15
N ALA A 553 -48.85 39.47 -2.90
CA ALA A 553 -48.92 40.37 -4.03
C ALA A 553 -49.66 39.76 -5.23
N ALA A 554 -49.47 38.46 -5.50
CA ALA A 554 -50.10 37.77 -6.63
C ALA A 554 -51.56 37.35 -6.36
N TYR A 555 -51.91 37.09 -5.09
CA TYR A 555 -53.21 36.58 -4.67
C TYR A 555 -53.75 37.38 -3.47
N PRO A 556 -54.15 38.66 -3.67
CA PRO A 556 -54.60 39.54 -2.58
C PRO A 556 -55.88 39.06 -1.89
N GLN A 557 -56.64 38.17 -2.52
CA GLN A 557 -57.84 37.56 -1.97
C GLN A 557 -57.56 36.48 -0.90
N LEU A 558 -56.33 36.01 -0.77
CA LEU A 558 -55.94 34.92 0.15
C LEU A 558 -55.31 35.45 1.44
N ARG A 559 -55.44 34.67 2.52
CA ARG A 559 -54.79 34.92 3.81
C ARG A 559 -53.56 34.04 3.98
N PHE A 560 -52.52 34.55 4.62
CA PHE A 560 -51.27 33.81 4.83
C PHE A 560 -50.96 33.68 6.31
N ALA A 561 -50.78 32.43 6.76
CA ALA A 561 -50.51 32.10 8.16
C ALA A 561 -49.16 31.36 8.31
N PRO A 562 -48.43 31.59 9.41
CA PRO A 562 -47.15 30.92 9.64
C PRO A 562 -47.35 29.44 9.98
N VAL A 563 -46.63 28.55 9.28
CA VAL A 563 -46.64 27.10 9.55
C VAL A 563 -45.25 26.60 9.94
N ARG A 564 -45.11 26.14 11.20
CA ARG A 564 -43.85 25.62 11.75
C ARG A 564 -43.73 24.10 11.65
N GLY A 565 -42.50 23.63 11.53
CA GLY A 565 -42.13 22.22 11.50
C GLY A 565 -41.37 21.80 10.23
N ASN A 566 -41.03 20.53 10.13
CA ASN A 566 -40.48 19.90 8.92
C ASN A 566 -41.61 19.56 7.92
N VAL A 567 -41.28 19.02 6.75
CA VAL A 567 -42.26 18.72 5.69
C VAL A 567 -43.41 17.85 6.22
N MET A 568 -43.09 16.76 6.92
CA MET A 568 -44.09 15.82 7.43
C MET A 568 -44.99 16.42 8.51
N THR A 569 -44.44 17.22 9.43
CA THR A 569 -45.26 17.87 10.46
C THR A 569 -46.14 18.97 9.86
N ARG A 570 -45.69 19.66 8.82
CA ARG A 570 -46.52 20.64 8.09
C ARG A 570 -47.65 19.96 7.33
N LEU A 571 -47.37 18.88 6.61
CA LEU A 571 -48.42 18.12 5.91
C LEU A 571 -49.48 17.58 6.88
N ARG A 572 -49.08 17.06 8.05
CA ARG A 572 -50.04 16.67 9.10
C ARG A 572 -50.90 17.83 9.60
N LYS A 573 -50.31 19.03 9.77
CA LYS A 573 -51.08 20.23 10.13
C LYS A 573 -52.03 20.70 9.03
N LEU A 574 -51.67 20.49 7.76
CA LEU A 574 -52.59 20.72 6.66
C LEU A 574 -53.73 19.70 6.70
N ASP A 575 -53.43 18.43 6.91
CA ASP A 575 -54.43 17.37 6.85
C ASP A 575 -55.38 17.37 8.07
N ASP A 576 -54.97 17.98 9.19
CA ASP A 576 -55.78 18.14 10.40
C ASP A 576 -56.73 19.35 10.30
N PRO A 577 -58.06 19.11 10.25
CA PRO A 577 -59.06 20.17 10.08
C PRO A 577 -59.01 21.25 11.16
N ALA A 578 -58.53 20.94 12.37
CA ALA A 578 -58.48 21.87 13.51
C ALA A 578 -57.50 23.04 13.30
N ASN A 579 -56.53 22.89 12.39
CA ASN A 579 -55.52 23.93 12.14
C ASN A 579 -55.94 24.97 11.09
N GLY A 580 -57.06 24.74 10.37
CA GLY A 580 -57.65 25.75 9.48
C GLY A 580 -56.82 26.15 8.25
N TYR A 581 -55.85 25.35 7.81
CA TYR A 581 -55.10 25.60 6.57
C TYR A 581 -55.86 25.04 5.36
N ASP A 582 -56.02 25.84 4.31
CA ASP A 582 -56.60 25.42 3.04
C ASP A 582 -55.53 24.92 2.06
N ALA A 583 -54.32 25.45 2.17
CA ALA A 583 -53.16 25.01 1.38
C ALA A 583 -51.84 25.30 2.11
N LEU A 584 -50.75 24.65 1.68
CA LEU A 584 -49.38 24.96 2.09
C LEU A 584 -48.51 25.32 0.90
N CYS A 585 -47.61 26.30 1.09
CA CYS A 585 -46.56 26.58 0.12
C CYS A 585 -45.20 26.02 0.59
N LEU A 586 -44.72 24.99 -0.11
CA LEU A 586 -43.50 24.23 0.21
C LEU A 586 -42.49 24.31 -0.95
N ALA A 587 -41.27 23.78 -0.76
CA ALA A 587 -40.30 23.66 -1.86
C ALA A 587 -40.53 22.33 -2.57
N ALA A 588 -40.57 22.33 -3.91
CA ALA A 588 -40.74 21.11 -4.71
C ALA A 588 -39.70 20.04 -4.35
N ALA A 589 -38.42 20.43 -4.33
CA ALA A 589 -37.32 19.56 -3.96
C ALA A 589 -37.48 18.82 -2.63
N GLY A 590 -38.20 19.38 -1.65
CA GLY A 590 -38.44 18.70 -0.38
C GLY A 590 -39.47 17.57 -0.49
N LEU A 591 -40.48 17.74 -1.33
CA LEU A 591 -41.52 16.72 -1.57
C LEU A 591 -41.03 15.65 -2.53
N ILE A 592 -40.37 16.04 -3.63
CA ILE A 592 -39.76 15.13 -4.63
C ILE A 592 -38.82 14.13 -3.96
N ARG A 593 -37.85 14.62 -3.17
CA ARG A 593 -36.90 13.77 -2.45
C ARG A 593 -37.55 12.80 -1.45
N LEU A 594 -38.72 13.14 -0.93
CA LEU A 594 -39.47 12.27 -0.02
C LEU A 594 -40.45 11.33 -0.75
N GLY A 595 -40.49 11.34 -2.08
CA GLY A 595 -41.46 10.57 -2.87
C GLY A 595 -42.90 11.08 -2.72
N LEU A 596 -43.09 12.34 -2.35
CA LEU A 596 -44.39 12.97 -2.08
C LEU A 596 -44.88 13.83 -3.25
N GLU A 597 -44.45 13.52 -4.46
CA GLU A 597 -44.79 14.27 -5.68
C GLU A 597 -46.30 14.28 -5.93
N ALA A 598 -46.99 13.17 -5.65
CA ALA A 598 -48.44 13.06 -5.77
C ALA A 598 -49.22 14.03 -4.85
N ARG A 599 -48.57 14.58 -3.80
CA ARG A 599 -49.17 15.62 -2.94
C ARG A 599 -49.10 17.01 -3.56
N ILE A 600 -48.30 17.22 -4.61
CA ILE A 600 -48.16 18.52 -5.25
C ILE A 600 -49.41 18.80 -6.07
N GLY A 601 -50.15 19.84 -5.68
CA GLY A 601 -51.32 20.30 -6.42
C GLY A 601 -50.97 21.26 -7.55
N GLN A 602 -49.98 22.13 -7.31
CA GLN A 602 -49.56 23.14 -8.27
C GLN A 602 -48.06 23.44 -8.14
N PHE A 603 -47.37 23.58 -9.27
CA PHE A 603 -46.06 24.23 -9.34
C PHE A 603 -46.23 25.72 -9.60
N LEU A 604 -45.70 26.57 -8.72
CA LEU A 604 -45.81 28.01 -8.91
C LEU A 604 -44.85 28.48 -10.01
N PRO A 605 -45.34 29.26 -10.99
CA PRO A 605 -44.49 29.87 -12.00
C PRO A 605 -43.44 30.79 -11.37
N LEU A 606 -42.24 30.89 -11.96
CA LEU A 606 -41.17 31.76 -11.45
C LEU A 606 -41.52 33.26 -11.52
N THR A 607 -42.49 33.62 -12.36
CA THR A 607 -43.09 34.97 -12.41
C THR A 607 -43.90 35.30 -11.16
N VAL A 608 -44.49 34.29 -10.52
CA VAL A 608 -45.31 34.39 -9.30
C VAL A 608 -44.46 34.15 -8.06
N SER A 609 -43.63 33.10 -8.05
CA SER A 609 -42.77 32.78 -6.92
C SER A 609 -41.33 32.48 -7.33
N ARG A 610 -40.45 33.44 -7.08
CA ARG A 610 -38.99 33.28 -7.24
C ARG A 610 -38.42 32.56 -6.03
N HIS A 611 -37.79 31.42 -6.26
CA HIS A 611 -37.19 30.61 -5.20
C HIS A 611 -35.93 31.24 -4.59
N ALA A 612 -35.46 30.69 -3.46
CA ALA A 612 -34.19 31.10 -2.86
C ALA A 612 -32.99 30.61 -3.69
N ILE A 613 -31.87 31.35 -3.69
CA ILE A 613 -30.68 31.10 -4.53
C ILE A 613 -30.14 29.66 -4.35
N GLY A 614 -30.15 29.10 -3.14
CA GLY A 614 -29.73 27.72 -2.86
C GLY A 614 -30.84 26.66 -2.87
N GLN A 615 -32.08 26.99 -3.24
CA GLN A 615 -33.20 26.05 -3.13
C GLN A 615 -33.04 24.88 -4.11
N GLY A 616 -33.19 23.65 -3.61
CA GLY A 616 -33.04 22.43 -4.41
C GLY A 616 -31.60 21.89 -4.46
N ALA A 617 -30.58 22.67 -4.13
CA ALA A 617 -29.19 22.20 -4.09
C ALA A 617 -28.79 21.70 -2.68
N LEU A 618 -27.79 20.81 -2.64
CA LEU A 618 -27.14 20.37 -1.40
C LEU A 618 -25.78 21.07 -1.28
N GLY A 619 -25.43 21.55 -0.08
CA GLY A 619 -24.12 22.08 0.23
C GLY A 619 -23.35 21.10 1.12
N ILE A 620 -22.12 20.77 0.74
CA ILE A 620 -21.24 19.88 1.50
C ILE A 620 -20.15 20.73 2.14
N GLN A 621 -20.12 20.76 3.46
CA GLN A 621 -19.19 21.60 4.23
C GLN A 621 -18.17 20.72 4.95
N VAL A 622 -16.92 21.15 4.98
CA VAL A 622 -15.79 20.45 5.59
C VAL A 622 -15.09 21.34 6.61
N GLY A 623 -14.50 20.70 7.62
CA GLY A 623 -13.76 21.35 8.70
C GLY A 623 -12.28 21.53 8.37
N PRO A 624 -11.53 22.19 9.26
CA PRO A 624 -10.10 22.41 9.08
C PRO A 624 -9.29 21.13 9.34
N ALA A 625 -9.80 20.24 10.21
CA ALA A 625 -9.23 18.93 10.44
C ALA A 625 -9.38 18.07 9.16
N HIS A 626 -8.25 17.57 8.66
CA HIS A 626 -8.19 16.76 7.42
C HIS A 626 -8.73 17.45 6.17
N LEU A 627 -8.65 18.79 6.08
CA LEU A 627 -9.21 19.59 5.00
C LEU A 627 -8.87 19.05 3.59
N HIS A 628 -7.60 18.75 3.31
CA HIS A 628 -7.18 18.22 2.01
C HIS A 628 -7.82 16.87 1.68
N THR A 629 -7.89 15.96 2.65
CA THR A 629 -8.50 14.64 2.49
C THR A 629 -10.00 14.79 2.26
N SER A 630 -10.69 15.59 3.06
CA SER A 630 -12.14 15.81 2.96
C SER A 630 -12.53 16.53 1.67
N LEU A 631 -11.74 17.49 1.19
CA LEU A 631 -11.93 18.13 -0.11
C LEU A 631 -11.78 17.13 -1.25
N SER A 632 -10.71 16.32 -1.23
CA SER A 632 -10.48 15.28 -2.24
C SER A 632 -11.64 14.29 -2.30
N LEU A 633 -12.08 13.80 -1.13
CA LEU A 633 -13.22 12.88 -1.02
C LEU A 633 -14.51 13.44 -1.63
N CYS A 634 -14.76 14.74 -1.47
CA CYS A 634 -15.97 15.41 -1.96
C CYS A 634 -15.93 15.77 -3.45
N THR A 635 -14.78 15.67 -4.13
CA THR A 635 -14.62 16.03 -5.55
C THR A 635 -15.66 15.37 -6.47
N PRO A 636 -15.97 14.07 -6.33
CA PRO A 636 -16.99 13.41 -7.18
C PRO A 636 -18.41 13.95 -7.01
N LEU A 637 -18.68 14.73 -5.95
CA LEU A 637 -19.99 15.35 -5.72
C LEU A 637 -20.15 16.68 -6.46
N THR A 638 -19.05 17.30 -6.90
CA THR A 638 -19.08 18.56 -7.64
C THR A 638 -19.49 18.34 -9.08
N GLY A 639 -20.56 19.00 -9.52
CA GLY A 639 -20.86 19.14 -10.95
C GLY A 639 -21.00 17.82 -11.72
N VAL A 640 -21.77 16.86 -11.22
CA VAL A 640 -22.36 15.82 -12.10
C VAL A 640 -23.27 16.54 -13.09
N ARG A 641 -22.69 16.97 -14.21
CA ARG A 641 -23.41 17.24 -15.45
C ARG A 641 -24.07 15.91 -15.79
N HIS A 642 -25.37 15.81 -15.60
CA HIS A 642 -26.10 14.72 -16.24
C HIS A 642 -25.89 14.87 -17.76
N ALA A 643 -25.55 13.73 -18.37
CA ALA A 643 -25.56 13.51 -19.81
C ALA A 643 -26.92 13.88 -20.42
#